data_AF-A0A8K0TBJ3-F1
#
_entry.id   AF-A0A8K0TBJ3-F1
#
_cell.length_a   1.000
_cell.length_b   1.000
_cell.length_c   1.000
_cell.angle_alpha   90.00
_cell.angle_beta   90.00
_cell.angle_gamma   90.00
#
_symmetry.space_group_name_H-M   'P 1'
#
loop_
_entity.id
_entity.type
_entity.pdbx_description
1 polymer ?
#
loop_
_entity_poly.entity_id
_entity_poly.type
_entity_poly.pdbx_seq_one_letter_code
_entity_poly.pdbx_strand_id
1 'polypeptide(L)'
;MESPEDTAQASGSDAGRQNKTNSQRAPPSCKQCRARKVRCDRTHPRCRACTRLQLHCSFGRHSSSPEPEISDSAELTQAGTKRKRVRHACKACRVVKARCSGQYPCDRCAARGWPCEDLAGSGELGGTHQTNLGGGPVNAMLLDDGASTGHMTTPGTVASTLGAGTDVTLDKATIRGYIDTYFETTSRSAAAILHKPTVLADWIAGRLDQTLLKAIMATGRYRAEPHQHGQAMARLWMREIQREVLSHVARNNATQLQIMVLLVQFRFVAADFAEAWNLLPLAARLVFTMRLNYEDESLDSVAQETRRRLVWAIYHLDRTFCGGISDLAVCPSERMHVRLPCDEQSFQRGGQSRASFLGDESPQDGMGMDMYAFQLKLHLIRDRVLSYTKRVRRTGDSPSTTYPEMQALQAELDRFEQRLPTELKLSTDRLILMAHSTESTKYIGLHMHWMQCHCDLYRFCVPGLRESVSKEALAVTPPDFVDYCQRACLDMALRLCDFWTEIGRLEPGDAFGDGFLAISIYQVAQICRHLQDLLPAQGERCVERVKQKLTEALRLAEPLKEILVGSRKCLKDAEKVVGSLGEGSIGRSSRASSVADEAAQGHMQSRHGLLPRVTRSQHAAGGEIGDSESSRLDLYPREPGDDAARAMLDLANAGQVTAVVGTAVVEPATVDDLVPWDPFDMQMNDYYNPELGELLASMSAGADFQDDVSSARFQ
;
A
#
# COMPACT_ATOMS: atom_id res chain seq x y z
N MET A 1 -71.62 -4.16 9.75
CA MET A 1 -71.86 -4.12 11.20
C MET A 1 -70.49 -4.17 11.84
N GLU A 2 -69.79 -3.04 11.82
CA GLU A 2 -69.81 -1.99 12.87
C GLU A 2 -68.71 -2.25 13.91
N SER A 3 -67.72 -1.36 13.94
CA SER A 3 -66.70 -1.14 14.98
C SER A 3 -67.36 -0.78 16.33
N PRO A 4 -66.65 -0.69 17.49
CA PRO A 4 -65.67 0.39 17.80
C PRO A 4 -64.46 -0.09 18.68
N GLU A 5 -63.27 0.54 18.63
CA GLU A 5 -62.81 1.73 19.39
C GLU A 5 -63.20 1.72 20.89
N ASP A 6 -62.22 1.78 21.81
CA ASP A 6 -61.97 3.04 22.55
C ASP A 6 -60.79 3.03 23.56
N THR A 7 -60.42 4.26 23.91
CA THR A 7 -59.19 4.76 24.52
C THR A 7 -59.49 5.37 25.89
N ALA A 8 -58.62 5.23 26.91
CA ALA A 8 -58.44 6.18 28.05
C ALA A 8 -57.28 5.68 28.95
N GLN A 9 -56.14 6.36 29.14
CA GLN A 9 -55.82 7.66 29.74
C GLN A 9 -55.88 7.76 31.29
N ALA A 10 -54.70 8.10 31.83
CA ALA A 10 -54.42 9.14 32.83
C ALA A 10 -54.29 8.79 34.33
N SER A 11 -53.10 9.08 34.87
CA SER A 11 -52.77 9.88 36.08
C SER A 11 -51.51 9.30 36.76
N GLY A 12 -50.46 10.03 37.11
CA GLY A 12 -50.25 11.47 37.23
C GLY A 12 -49.94 11.83 38.68
N SER A 13 -48.66 12.18 38.94
CA SER A 13 -48.14 13.04 40.02
C SER A 13 -48.27 12.56 41.48
N ASP A 14 -47.48 12.96 42.47
CA ASP A 14 -46.17 13.64 42.62
C ASP A 14 -46.03 13.79 44.16
N ALA A 15 -44.80 14.08 44.59
CA ALA A 15 -44.46 14.92 45.75
C ALA A 15 -44.13 14.27 47.10
N GLY A 16 -42.90 14.56 47.53
CA GLY A 16 -42.64 15.09 48.87
C GLY A 16 -41.65 14.27 49.70
N ARG A 17 -40.33 14.34 49.44
CA ARG A 17 -39.38 15.34 49.96
C ARG A 17 -39.22 15.31 51.49
N GLN A 18 -38.01 14.96 51.96
CA GLN A 18 -37.20 15.87 52.81
C GLN A 18 -35.72 15.47 52.96
N ASN A 19 -34.89 16.52 52.92
CA ASN A 19 -33.44 16.68 52.99
C ASN A 19 -32.63 15.83 53.99
N LYS A 20 -31.36 15.55 53.59
CA LYS A 20 -30.17 15.82 54.42
C LYS A 20 -28.92 16.09 53.55
N THR A 21 -28.00 16.84 54.13
CA THR A 21 -26.98 17.72 53.56
C THR A 21 -25.59 17.11 53.30
N ASN A 22 -24.88 17.69 52.33
CA ASN A 22 -23.42 17.98 52.31
C ASN A 22 -22.41 16.85 51.99
N SER A 23 -21.92 16.80 50.74
CA SER A 23 -20.60 16.26 50.37
C SER A 23 -20.03 17.03 49.16
N GLN A 24 -18.72 17.26 49.21
CA GLN A 24 -18.00 18.45 48.74
C GLN A 24 -17.75 18.53 47.22
N ARG A 25 -18.15 19.64 46.59
CA ARG A 25 -17.68 20.03 45.25
C ARG A 25 -16.16 20.29 45.27
N ALA A 26 -15.41 19.66 44.36
CA ALA A 26 -13.98 19.91 44.20
C ALA A 26 -13.67 21.41 44.10
N PRO A 27 -12.62 21.92 44.78
CA PRO A 27 -12.30 23.34 44.80
C PRO A 27 -11.96 23.88 43.41
N PRO A 28 -12.33 25.14 43.10
CA PRO A 28 -12.09 25.74 41.79
C PRO A 28 -10.59 25.89 41.50
N SER A 29 -10.22 25.85 40.21
CA SER A 29 -8.88 26.22 39.77
C SER A 29 -8.55 27.69 40.13
N CYS A 30 -7.29 27.99 40.41
CA CYS A 30 -6.88 29.36 40.72
C CYS A 30 -7.15 30.32 39.55
N LYS A 31 -7.37 31.60 39.85
CA LYS A 31 -7.72 32.63 38.84
C LYS A 31 -6.69 32.69 37.70
N GLN A 32 -5.40 32.55 38.02
CA GLN A 32 -4.33 32.67 37.05
C GLN A 32 -4.24 31.48 36.07
N CYS A 33 -4.41 30.25 36.56
CA CYS A 33 -4.47 29.07 35.69
C CYS A 33 -5.76 29.06 34.84
N ARG A 34 -6.88 29.56 35.40
CA ARG A 34 -8.14 29.71 34.68
C ARG A 34 -8.04 30.74 33.55
N ALA A 35 -7.49 31.92 33.82
CA ALA A 35 -7.27 32.97 32.82
C ALA A 35 -6.35 32.50 31.68
N ARG A 36 -5.36 31.66 32.01
CA ARG A 36 -4.41 31.12 31.04
C ARG A 36 -4.87 29.82 30.37
N LYS A 37 -6.05 29.30 30.72
CA LYS A 37 -6.60 28.02 30.23
C LYS A 37 -5.61 26.84 30.37
N VAL A 38 -4.85 26.79 31.48
CA VAL A 38 -3.91 25.70 31.78
C VAL A 38 -4.37 24.88 32.99
N ARG A 39 -4.00 23.60 33.05
CA ARG A 39 -4.36 22.70 34.15
C ARG A 39 -3.79 23.21 35.48
N CYS A 40 -4.65 23.34 36.49
CA CYS A 40 -4.28 23.76 37.85
C CYS A 40 -4.25 22.54 38.75
N ASP A 41 -3.15 22.34 39.48
CA ASP A 41 -2.96 21.30 40.48
C ASP A 41 -3.58 21.64 41.84
N ARG A 42 -4.11 22.86 41.99
CA ARG A 42 -4.90 23.32 43.16
C ARG A 42 -4.20 23.23 44.51
N THR A 43 -2.88 23.10 44.52
CA THR A 43 -2.07 23.12 45.76
C THR A 43 -2.10 24.52 46.39
N HIS A 44 -2.29 24.58 47.72
CA HIS A 44 -2.32 25.80 48.53
C HIS A 44 -0.98 25.95 49.28
N PRO A 45 -0.40 27.14 49.46
CA PRO A 45 -0.92 28.48 49.11
C PRO A 45 -0.74 28.89 47.63
N ARG A 46 0.11 28.21 46.86
CA ARG A 46 0.33 28.48 45.43
C ARG A 46 0.39 27.19 44.63
N CYS A 47 -0.35 27.13 43.53
CA CYS A 47 -0.35 25.99 42.63
C CYS A 47 1.01 25.84 41.93
N ARG A 48 1.50 24.62 41.65
CA ARG A 48 2.80 24.38 41.01
C ARG A 48 2.96 25.12 39.69
N ALA A 49 1.89 25.24 38.91
CA ALA A 49 1.91 25.98 37.65
C ALA A 49 2.17 27.48 37.87
N CYS A 50 1.64 28.08 38.93
CA CYS A 50 1.90 29.48 39.29
C CYS A 50 3.26 29.65 39.97
N THR A 51 3.69 28.70 40.81
CA THR A 51 5.01 28.70 41.46
C THR A 51 6.14 28.64 40.43
N ARG A 52 6.06 27.72 39.46
CA ARG A 52 7.06 27.58 38.39
C ARG A 52 7.21 28.85 37.55
N LEU A 53 6.13 29.61 37.42
CA LEU A 53 6.10 30.81 36.58
C LEU A 53 6.17 32.10 37.40
N GLN A 54 6.41 31.98 38.72
CA GLN A 54 6.44 33.09 39.67
C GLN A 54 5.20 34.01 39.63
N LEU A 55 4.04 33.47 39.28
CA LEU A 55 2.79 34.22 39.15
C LEU A 55 1.99 34.22 40.45
N HIS A 56 1.30 35.33 40.74
CA HIS A 56 0.40 35.43 41.89
C HIS A 56 -0.76 34.41 41.77
N CYS A 57 -0.99 33.62 42.82
CA CYS A 57 -1.95 32.52 42.83
C CYS A 57 -3.08 32.82 43.82
N SER A 58 -4.34 32.85 43.37
CA SER A 58 -5.49 33.15 44.23
C SER A 58 -6.69 32.22 43.98
N PHE A 59 -7.37 31.83 45.06
CA PHE A 59 -8.40 30.77 45.07
C PHE A 59 -9.81 31.23 45.55
N GLY A 60 -10.07 32.52 45.81
CA GLY A 60 -11.31 32.99 46.46
C GLY A 60 -12.48 33.49 45.56
N ARG A 61 -13.72 33.36 46.08
CA ARG A 61 -14.97 34.04 45.65
C ARG A 61 -15.08 35.42 46.37
N HIS A 62 -15.61 36.43 45.69
CA HIS A 62 -15.54 37.87 46.00
C HIS A 62 -15.78 38.33 47.45
N SER A 63 -14.96 39.27 47.96
CA SER A 63 -15.38 40.67 48.27
C SER A 63 -14.19 41.59 48.64
N SER A 64 -14.30 42.86 48.19
CA SER A 64 -13.64 44.13 48.60
C SER A 64 -12.11 44.32 48.46
N SER A 65 -11.76 45.32 47.64
CA SER A 65 -10.45 45.90 47.28
C SER A 65 -9.60 46.42 48.46
N PRO A 66 -8.31 46.76 48.27
CA PRO A 66 -7.90 47.97 47.54
C PRO A 66 -7.11 47.66 46.25
N GLU A 67 -7.35 48.47 45.23
CA GLU A 67 -6.50 48.53 44.03
C GLU A 67 -5.07 48.94 44.39
N PRO A 68 -4.04 48.31 43.82
CA PRO A 68 -2.78 48.98 43.56
C PRO A 68 -2.86 49.64 42.19
N GLU A 69 -2.87 50.97 42.17
CA GLU A 69 -2.53 51.79 41.02
C GLU A 69 -1.15 51.38 40.49
N ILE A 70 -1.07 50.78 39.29
CA ILE A 70 0.20 50.68 38.55
C ILE A 70 -0.05 50.86 37.05
N SER A 71 0.12 52.12 36.65
CA SER A 71 0.94 52.57 35.52
C SER A 71 0.88 51.75 34.22
N ASP A 72 0.31 52.44 33.23
CA ASP A 72 0.53 52.31 31.80
C ASP A 72 1.95 51.81 31.47
N SER A 73 2.09 50.53 31.11
CA SER A 73 3.37 49.96 30.70
C SER A 73 3.15 48.87 29.64
N ALA A 74 3.57 49.18 28.42
CA ALA A 74 3.49 48.34 27.22
C ALA A 74 4.27 47.00 27.30
N GLU A 75 4.85 46.66 28.45
CA GLU A 75 5.74 45.50 28.62
C GLU A 75 5.05 44.24 29.16
N LEU A 76 3.85 44.29 29.75
CA LEU A 76 3.22 43.12 30.38
C LEU A 76 1.94 42.67 29.64
N THR A 77 1.66 41.38 29.62
CA THR A 77 0.33 40.87 29.21
C THR A 77 -0.69 41.12 30.32
N GLN A 78 -1.99 41.04 30.01
CA GLN A 78 -3.07 41.04 31.01
C GLN A 78 -2.94 39.92 32.07
N ALA A 79 -2.00 38.99 31.91
CA ALA A 79 -1.64 37.95 32.86
C ALA A 79 -0.33 38.21 33.63
N GLY A 80 0.25 39.42 33.55
CA GLY A 80 1.45 39.83 34.30
C GLY A 80 2.78 39.26 33.79
N THR A 81 2.84 38.75 32.54
CA THR A 81 4.08 38.25 31.93
C THR A 81 4.67 39.24 30.94
N LYS A 82 6.01 39.42 30.94
CA LYS A 82 6.69 40.29 29.97
C LYS A 82 6.45 39.85 28.53
N ARG A 83 5.93 40.75 27.68
CA ARG A 83 5.77 40.55 26.23
C ARG A 83 7.14 40.63 25.55
N LYS A 84 7.85 39.51 25.43
CA LYS A 84 9.00 39.40 24.52
C LYS A 84 8.51 38.96 23.13
N ARG A 85 8.03 39.92 22.33
CA ARG A 85 7.76 39.69 20.90
C ARG A 85 8.93 40.27 20.11
N VAL A 86 9.94 39.44 19.83
CA VAL A 86 11.03 39.81 18.92
C VAL A 86 10.42 39.94 17.53
N ARG A 87 10.49 41.13 16.92
CA ARG A 87 9.87 41.38 15.59
C ARG A 87 10.52 40.53 14.50
N HIS A 88 11.82 40.26 14.59
CA HIS A 88 12.58 39.44 13.64
C HIS A 88 13.50 38.47 14.39
N ALA A 89 13.36 37.16 14.17
CA ALA A 89 14.35 36.18 14.63
C ALA A 89 15.60 36.23 13.74
N CYS A 90 16.79 36.07 14.34
CA CYS A 90 18.05 36.00 13.58
C CYS A 90 18.03 34.86 12.56
N LYS A 91 18.86 34.97 11.52
CA LYS A 91 18.90 34.02 10.40
C LYS A 91 19.12 32.58 10.86
N ALA A 92 20.08 32.35 11.75
CA ALA A 92 20.37 31.03 12.30
C ALA A 92 19.19 30.40 13.06
N CYS A 93 18.38 31.21 13.77
CA CYS A 93 17.19 30.71 14.44
C CYS A 93 15.99 30.54 13.50
N ARG A 94 15.89 31.35 12.44
CA ARG A 94 14.87 31.21 11.39
C ARG A 94 15.03 29.92 10.58
N VAL A 95 16.26 29.61 10.15
CA VAL A 95 16.58 28.41 9.34
C VAL A 95 16.07 27.14 10.03
N VAL A 96 16.26 27.07 11.34
CA VAL A 96 15.87 25.91 12.15
C VAL A 96 14.53 26.08 12.88
N LYS A 97 13.74 27.11 12.51
CA LYS A 97 12.42 27.45 13.08
C LYS A 97 12.39 27.42 14.62
N ALA A 98 13.47 27.84 15.26
CA ALA A 98 13.58 27.86 16.72
C ALA A 98 13.31 29.26 17.29
N ARG A 99 12.97 29.32 18.59
CA ARG A 99 12.79 30.60 19.29
C ARG A 99 14.12 31.34 19.40
N CYS A 100 14.14 32.57 18.87
CA CYS A 100 15.23 33.52 19.02
C CYS A 100 14.93 34.45 20.20
N SER A 101 15.94 34.75 21.03
CA SER A 101 15.77 35.69 22.15
C SER A 101 15.84 37.17 21.73
N GLY A 102 16.29 37.46 20.51
CA GLY A 102 16.25 38.81 19.93
C GLY A 102 17.30 39.79 20.45
N GLN A 103 18.21 39.34 21.31
CA GLN A 103 19.46 40.04 21.65
C GLN A 103 20.59 39.56 20.74
N TYR A 104 21.67 40.35 20.60
CA TYR A 104 22.82 40.00 19.77
C TYR A 104 24.09 39.82 20.62
N PRO A 105 24.77 38.66 20.55
CA PRO A 105 24.31 37.42 19.94
C PRO A 105 23.11 36.84 20.70
N CYS A 106 22.19 36.13 20.02
CA CYS A 106 21.05 35.55 20.73
C CYS A 106 21.49 34.33 21.56
N ASP A 107 20.82 34.08 22.70
CA ASP A 107 21.24 33.07 23.69
C ASP A 107 21.47 31.69 23.07
N ARG A 108 20.64 31.35 22.09
CA ARG A 108 20.73 30.07 21.39
C ARG A 108 21.93 30.00 20.44
N CYS A 109 22.25 31.09 19.76
CA CYS A 109 23.44 31.15 18.91
C CYS A 109 24.71 31.16 19.77
N ALA A 110 24.72 31.90 20.88
CA ALA A 110 25.83 31.92 21.84
C ALA A 110 26.06 30.53 22.47
N ALA A 111 25.01 29.86 22.95
CA ALA A 111 25.12 28.54 23.56
C ALA A 111 25.55 27.43 22.58
N ARG A 112 25.39 27.64 21.27
CA ARG A 112 25.77 26.67 20.23
C ARG A 112 27.03 27.05 19.44
N GLY A 113 27.64 28.19 19.77
CA GLY A 113 28.79 28.70 19.00
C GLY A 113 28.45 29.00 17.54
N TRP A 114 27.19 29.33 17.22
CA TRP A 114 26.76 29.60 15.85
C TRP A 114 26.84 31.10 15.54
N PRO A 115 27.25 31.48 14.31
CA PRO A 115 27.22 32.87 13.88
C PRO A 115 25.78 33.39 13.89
N CYS A 116 25.56 34.48 14.63
CA CYS A 116 24.25 35.13 14.73
C CYS A 116 24.23 36.28 13.73
N GLU A 117 23.48 36.18 12.62
CA GLU A 117 23.40 37.24 11.61
C GLU A 117 22.03 37.97 11.66
N ASP A 118 22.12 39.30 11.78
CA ASP A 118 21.16 40.41 11.71
C ASP A 118 19.91 40.50 12.62
N LEU A 119 19.81 41.68 13.25
CA LEU A 119 18.64 42.35 13.85
C LEU A 119 18.70 43.84 13.42
N ALA A 120 18.47 44.16 12.14
CA ALA A 120 18.75 45.51 11.65
C ALA A 120 17.74 46.59 12.10
N GLY A 121 18.28 47.57 12.87
CA GLY A 121 17.89 48.99 13.00
C GLY A 121 17.35 49.43 14.37
N SER A 122 17.93 50.34 15.17
CA SER A 122 19.19 51.13 15.18
C SER A 122 19.30 51.87 16.54
N GLY A 123 20.50 52.12 17.07
CA GLY A 123 20.77 53.04 18.19
C GLY A 123 22.24 53.03 18.64
N GLU A 124 22.88 54.20 18.64
CA GLU A 124 24.31 54.50 18.48
C GLU A 124 25.23 54.32 19.71
N LEU A 125 26.54 54.05 19.47
CA LEU A 125 27.72 54.88 19.85
C LEU A 125 29.06 54.10 19.77
N GLY A 126 30.02 54.59 18.96
CA GLY A 126 31.45 54.64 19.33
C GLY A 126 32.49 53.77 18.60
N GLY A 127 33.15 54.34 17.56
CA GLY A 127 34.57 54.17 17.13
C GLY A 127 35.06 52.80 16.63
N THR A 128 35.97 52.62 15.65
CA THR A 128 36.85 53.47 14.82
C THR A 128 37.59 52.54 13.83
N HIS A 129 38.08 53.10 12.71
CA HIS A 129 39.00 52.55 11.67
C HIS A 129 38.41 51.55 10.63
N GLN A 130 38.18 51.98 9.38
CA GLN A 130 39.13 52.06 8.24
C GLN A 130 39.62 50.66 7.80
N THR A 131 39.53 50.22 6.54
CA THR A 131 39.79 50.91 5.26
C THR A 131 39.01 50.31 4.07
N ASN A 132 38.51 51.20 3.22
CA ASN A 132 38.56 51.28 1.74
C ASN A 132 38.81 50.02 0.89
N LEU A 133 37.95 49.83 -0.12
CA LEU A 133 38.14 50.15 -1.56
C LEU A 133 36.94 49.50 -2.27
N GLY A 134 35.98 50.23 -2.84
CA GLY A 134 36.10 51.12 -4.01
C GLY A 134 35.23 50.51 -5.10
N GLY A 135 33.98 50.97 -5.25
CA GLY A 135 33.56 51.83 -6.35
C GLY A 135 32.97 50.96 -7.46
N GLY A 136 31.66 50.93 -7.73
CA GLY A 136 30.83 52.08 -8.11
C GLY A 136 31.09 52.45 -9.59
N PRO A 137 30.21 53.19 -10.29
CA PRO A 137 28.89 53.67 -9.86
C PRO A 137 27.80 53.65 -10.97
N VAL A 138 26.55 53.86 -10.53
CA VAL A 138 25.48 54.79 -11.05
C VAL A 138 24.98 54.68 -12.52
N ASN A 139 23.77 55.05 -12.93
CA ASN A 139 22.54 55.69 -12.42
C ASN A 139 21.49 55.49 -13.58
N ALA A 140 20.22 55.14 -13.37
CA ALA A 140 19.07 55.96 -12.95
C ALA A 140 18.16 56.49 -14.10
N MET A 141 16.84 56.30 -13.91
CA MET A 141 15.67 57.10 -14.38
C MET A 141 15.27 57.03 -15.87
N LEU A 142 14.09 56.53 -16.27
CA LEU A 142 12.64 56.89 -16.10
C LEU A 142 12.07 57.80 -17.22
N LEU A 143 10.80 57.50 -17.63
CA LEU A 143 9.80 58.24 -18.47
C LEU A 143 9.90 58.01 -20.00
N ASP A 144 8.85 57.86 -20.84
CA ASP A 144 7.38 57.90 -20.78
C ASP A 144 6.77 57.29 -22.08
N ASP A 145 5.47 56.99 -22.06
CA ASP A 145 4.42 56.70 -23.07
C ASP A 145 4.68 56.49 -24.59
N GLY A 146 3.86 55.59 -25.19
CA GLY A 146 3.24 55.83 -26.51
C GLY A 146 3.22 54.70 -27.58
N ALA A 147 2.07 54.02 -27.70
CA ALA A 147 1.40 53.51 -28.91
C ALA A 147 2.05 52.48 -29.89
N SER A 148 1.37 51.33 -29.98
CA SER A 148 0.98 50.55 -31.18
C SER A 148 2.01 50.19 -32.27
N THR A 149 2.32 48.88 -32.40
CA THR A 149 2.00 48.03 -33.57
C THR A 149 2.53 46.61 -33.38
N GLY A 150 1.85 45.63 -33.98
CA GLY A 150 1.90 44.23 -33.59
C GLY A 150 3.19 43.46 -33.87
N HIS A 151 3.44 42.48 -33.01
CA HIS A 151 4.18 41.27 -33.38
C HIS A 151 3.73 40.07 -32.54
N MET A 152 3.44 38.98 -33.24
CA MET A 152 3.20 37.66 -32.67
C MET A 152 4.40 37.25 -31.81
N THR A 153 4.16 36.88 -30.56
CA THR A 153 5.16 36.22 -29.71
C THR A 153 4.57 35.01 -29.01
N THR A 154 5.45 34.04 -28.89
CA THR A 154 5.33 32.62 -28.57
C THR A 154 4.82 32.31 -27.16
N PRO A 155 4.40 31.05 -26.88
CA PRO A 155 3.93 30.65 -25.56
C PRO A 155 5.07 30.70 -24.54
N GLY A 156 4.87 31.41 -23.44
CA GLY A 156 5.84 31.55 -22.37
C GLY A 156 6.23 30.21 -21.73
N THR A 157 7.53 29.92 -21.78
CA THR A 157 8.19 28.89 -20.99
C THR A 157 8.09 29.26 -19.52
N VAL A 158 7.24 28.55 -18.78
CA VAL A 158 7.17 28.66 -17.32
C VAL A 158 8.08 27.57 -16.78
N ALA A 159 9.29 27.94 -16.38
CA ALA A 159 10.27 27.01 -15.83
C ALA A 159 9.73 26.43 -14.52
N SER A 160 9.39 25.14 -14.51
CA SER A 160 9.19 24.37 -13.28
C SER A 160 10.52 23.71 -12.95
N THR A 161 11.21 24.25 -11.95
CA THR A 161 12.52 23.77 -11.52
C THR A 161 12.34 22.46 -10.74
N LEU A 162 12.51 21.32 -11.41
CA LEU A 162 12.65 20.01 -10.78
C LEU A 162 14.09 19.88 -10.23
N GLY A 163 14.22 19.37 -9.02
CA GLY A 163 15.47 19.30 -8.27
C GLY A 163 16.61 18.55 -8.98
N ALA A 164 17.83 18.93 -8.58
CA ALA A 164 19.12 18.71 -9.24
C ALA A 164 19.44 17.27 -9.69
N GLY A 165 19.78 17.16 -10.99
CA GLY A 165 20.37 15.98 -11.63
C GLY A 165 19.86 15.83 -13.06
N THR A 166 20.58 16.40 -14.03
CA THR A 166 20.28 16.54 -15.48
C THR A 166 19.27 17.65 -15.83
N ASP A 167 19.82 18.79 -16.24
CA ASP A 167 19.12 20.04 -16.56
C ASP A 167 18.51 19.99 -17.98
N VAL A 168 17.43 19.21 -18.14
CA VAL A 168 16.55 19.31 -19.31
C VAL A 168 15.21 19.85 -18.82
N THR A 169 15.02 21.16 -18.95
CA THR A 169 13.71 21.78 -18.74
C THR A 169 12.76 21.28 -19.83
N LEU A 170 11.86 20.36 -19.48
CA LEU A 170 10.85 19.86 -20.41
C LEU A 170 9.84 20.96 -20.70
N ASP A 171 9.45 21.10 -21.97
CA ASP A 171 8.41 22.03 -22.37
C ASP A 171 7.03 21.59 -21.86
N LYS A 172 6.09 22.54 -21.76
CA LYS A 172 4.74 22.27 -21.25
C LYS A 172 3.97 21.26 -22.09
N ALA A 173 4.20 21.17 -23.40
CA ALA A 173 3.49 20.23 -24.27
C ALA A 173 3.97 18.79 -24.01
N THR A 174 5.28 18.59 -23.84
CA THR A 174 5.85 17.30 -23.44
C THR A 174 5.34 16.84 -22.07
N ILE A 175 5.32 17.74 -21.08
CA ILE A 175 4.75 17.42 -19.75
C ILE A 175 3.28 17.03 -19.88
N ARG A 176 2.50 17.79 -20.65
CA ARG A 176 1.09 17.49 -20.90
C ARG A 176 0.91 16.12 -21.55
N GLY A 177 1.72 15.79 -22.55
CA GLY A 177 1.69 14.50 -23.24
C GLY A 177 1.93 13.32 -22.29
N TYR A 178 2.88 13.43 -21.36
CA TYR A 178 3.08 12.39 -20.35
C TYR A 178 1.92 12.28 -19.35
N ILE A 179 1.32 13.40 -18.93
CA ILE A 179 0.13 13.37 -18.06
C ILE A 179 -1.04 12.69 -18.77
N ASP A 180 -1.30 13.03 -20.04
CA ASP A 180 -2.37 12.40 -20.82
C ASP A 180 -2.11 10.90 -21.00
N THR A 181 -0.87 10.52 -21.35
CA THR A 181 -0.47 9.10 -21.48
C THR A 181 -0.67 8.33 -20.18
N TYR A 182 -0.33 8.91 -19.03
CA TYR A 182 -0.58 8.28 -17.72
C TYR A 182 -2.07 7.95 -17.54
N PHE A 183 -2.96 8.91 -17.78
CA PHE A 183 -4.40 8.70 -17.60
C PHE A 183 -4.98 7.72 -18.62
N GLU A 184 -4.56 7.80 -19.88
CA GLU A 184 -5.04 6.89 -20.93
C GLU A 184 -4.62 5.45 -20.65
N THR A 185 -3.37 5.21 -20.27
CA THR A 185 -2.85 3.85 -20.04
C THR A 185 -3.32 3.25 -18.71
N THR A 186 -3.41 4.06 -17.66
CA THR A 186 -3.93 3.60 -16.36
C THR A 186 -5.38 3.22 -16.49
N SER A 187 -6.22 4.06 -17.10
CA SER A 187 -7.67 3.80 -17.21
C SER A 187 -8.00 2.56 -18.03
N ARG A 188 -7.14 2.10 -18.93
CA ARG A 188 -7.34 0.85 -19.69
C ARG A 188 -7.06 -0.42 -18.87
N SER A 189 -6.15 -0.34 -17.90
CA SER A 189 -5.62 -1.53 -17.19
C SER A 189 -5.98 -1.61 -15.71
N ALA A 190 -6.29 -0.50 -15.06
CA ALA A 190 -6.67 -0.40 -13.65
C ALA A 190 -7.56 0.84 -13.41
N ALA A 191 -8.01 1.07 -12.18
CA ALA A 191 -8.65 2.34 -11.83
C ALA A 191 -7.62 3.47 -11.74
N ALA A 192 -7.95 4.62 -12.37
CA ALA A 192 -7.19 5.84 -12.17
C ALA A 192 -7.37 6.32 -10.72
N ILE A 193 -6.28 6.30 -9.95
CA ILE A 193 -6.27 6.75 -8.54
C ILE A 193 -6.27 8.27 -8.38
N LEU A 194 -6.05 8.99 -9.48
CA LEU A 194 -6.07 10.45 -9.53
C LEU A 194 -7.25 10.93 -10.38
N HIS A 195 -7.78 12.10 -10.07
CA HIS A 195 -8.83 12.72 -10.86
C HIS A 195 -8.21 13.66 -11.93
N LYS A 196 -8.35 13.30 -13.21
CA LYS A 196 -7.69 13.99 -14.34
C LYS A 196 -7.98 15.50 -14.40
N PRO A 197 -9.24 15.97 -14.31
CA PRO A 197 -9.56 17.39 -14.37
C PRO A 197 -8.88 18.20 -13.26
N THR A 198 -8.87 17.70 -12.03
CA THR A 198 -8.23 18.41 -10.89
C THR A 198 -6.71 18.40 -10.99
N VAL A 199 -6.11 17.28 -11.41
CA VAL A 199 -4.64 17.21 -11.65
C VAL A 199 -4.22 18.24 -12.69
N LEU A 200 -4.95 18.33 -13.80
CA LEU A 200 -4.64 19.27 -14.87
C LEU A 200 -4.86 20.72 -14.44
N ALA A 201 -5.95 21.00 -13.73
CA ALA A 201 -6.21 22.33 -13.19
C ALA A 201 -5.11 22.78 -12.20
N ASP A 202 -4.71 21.89 -11.28
CA ASP A 202 -3.65 22.16 -10.30
C ASP A 202 -2.29 22.31 -10.97
N TRP A 203 -1.99 21.53 -12.01
CA TRP A 203 -0.76 21.65 -12.79
C TRP A 203 -0.68 22.98 -13.54
N ILE A 204 -1.76 23.36 -14.26
CA ILE A 204 -1.83 24.63 -15.00
C ILE A 204 -1.66 25.82 -14.04
N ALA A 205 -2.26 25.73 -12.85
CA ALA A 205 -2.16 26.75 -11.81
C ALA A 205 -0.84 26.73 -11.02
N GLY A 206 0.07 25.78 -11.28
CA GLY A 206 1.33 25.64 -10.54
C GLY A 206 1.16 25.21 -9.07
N ARG A 207 0.01 24.61 -8.72
CA ARG A 207 -0.32 24.14 -7.36
C ARG A 207 -0.08 22.65 -7.15
N LEU A 208 0.14 21.89 -8.22
CA LEU A 208 0.42 20.45 -8.13
C LEU A 208 1.78 20.21 -7.47
N ASP A 209 1.82 19.27 -6.52
CA ASP A 209 3.05 18.84 -5.85
C ASP A 209 4.07 18.35 -6.89
N GLN A 210 5.32 18.80 -6.77
CA GLN A 210 6.35 18.55 -7.79
C GLN A 210 6.79 17.08 -7.81
N THR A 211 6.82 16.41 -6.66
CA THR A 211 7.17 15.00 -6.55
C THR A 211 6.04 14.14 -7.12
N LEU A 212 4.78 14.50 -6.88
CA LEU A 212 3.62 13.88 -7.52
C LEU A 212 3.62 14.08 -9.04
N LEU A 213 3.86 15.30 -9.52
CA LEU A 213 3.99 15.58 -10.95
C LEU A 213 5.10 14.72 -11.58
N LYS A 214 6.27 14.64 -10.94
CA LYS A 214 7.38 13.79 -11.41
C LYS A 214 7.00 12.32 -11.47
N ALA A 215 6.21 11.81 -10.51
CA ALA A 215 5.71 10.43 -10.51
C ALA A 215 4.72 10.17 -11.66
N ILE A 216 3.79 11.12 -11.91
CA ILE A 216 2.86 11.04 -13.04
C ILE A 216 3.63 11.03 -14.35
N MET A 217 4.58 11.96 -14.52
CA MET A 217 5.42 12.06 -15.71
C MET A 217 6.30 10.83 -15.92
N ALA A 218 6.93 10.29 -14.87
CA ALA A 218 7.75 9.08 -14.98
C ALA A 218 6.91 7.89 -15.45
N THR A 219 5.69 7.73 -14.92
CA THR A 219 4.77 6.67 -15.33
C THR A 219 4.32 6.86 -16.79
N GLY A 220 3.92 8.08 -17.15
CA GLY A 220 3.52 8.42 -18.52
C GLY A 220 4.65 8.22 -19.53
N ARG A 221 5.86 8.67 -19.20
CA ARG A 221 7.05 8.51 -20.04
C ARG A 221 7.41 7.03 -20.25
N TYR A 222 7.34 6.21 -19.19
CA TYR A 222 7.64 4.78 -19.28
C TYR A 222 6.73 4.07 -20.31
N ARG A 223 5.50 4.54 -20.46
CA ARG A 223 4.52 4.01 -21.42
C ARG A 223 4.64 4.66 -22.80
N ALA A 224 4.89 5.96 -22.88
CA ALA A 224 5.01 6.71 -24.13
C ALA A 224 6.29 6.37 -24.90
N GLU A 225 7.39 6.09 -24.20
CA GLU A 225 8.70 5.84 -24.79
C GLU A 225 9.18 4.41 -24.46
N PRO A 226 8.72 3.39 -25.20
CA PRO A 226 9.10 1.99 -24.95
C PRO A 226 10.57 1.69 -25.28
N HIS A 227 11.33 2.65 -25.81
CA HIS A 227 12.76 2.54 -26.05
C HIS A 227 13.54 2.44 -24.73
N GLN A 228 14.64 1.68 -24.75
CA GLN A 228 15.49 1.42 -23.56
C GLN A 228 15.90 2.71 -22.82
N HIS A 229 16.18 3.80 -23.54
CA HIS A 229 16.55 5.07 -22.94
C HIS A 229 15.40 5.78 -22.21
N GLY A 230 14.20 5.83 -22.81
CA GLY A 230 13.02 6.46 -22.22
C GLY A 230 12.58 5.76 -20.93
N GLN A 231 12.58 4.43 -20.94
CA GLN A 231 12.31 3.62 -19.76
C GLN A 231 13.39 3.75 -18.68
N ALA A 232 14.68 3.83 -19.06
CA ALA A 232 15.77 4.04 -18.11
C ALA A 232 15.61 5.37 -17.35
N MET A 233 15.24 6.44 -18.06
CA MET A 233 15.03 7.74 -17.41
C MET A 233 13.83 7.75 -16.46
N ALA A 234 12.71 7.14 -16.87
CA ALA A 234 11.56 6.97 -15.98
C ALA A 234 11.92 6.19 -14.70
N ARG A 235 12.73 5.12 -14.82
CA ARG A 235 13.25 4.36 -13.66
C ARG A 235 14.15 5.21 -12.77
N LEU A 236 14.99 6.07 -13.34
CA LEU A 236 15.84 7.01 -12.57
C LEU A 236 15.00 7.98 -11.75
N TRP A 237 14.00 8.63 -12.37
CA TRP A 237 13.09 9.54 -11.66
C TRP A 237 12.33 8.82 -10.53
N MET A 238 11.85 7.60 -10.78
CA MET A 238 11.17 6.81 -9.76
C MET A 238 12.07 6.42 -8.57
N ARG A 239 13.36 6.14 -8.81
CA ARG A 239 14.32 5.90 -7.74
C ARG A 239 14.55 7.14 -6.88
N GLU A 240 14.63 8.32 -7.49
CA GLU A 240 14.77 9.58 -6.77
C GLU A 240 13.54 9.89 -5.91
N ILE A 241 12.34 9.72 -6.48
CA ILE A 241 11.07 9.86 -5.76
C ILE A 241 11.01 8.90 -4.58
N GLN A 242 11.38 7.63 -4.78
CA GLN A 242 11.41 6.64 -3.71
C GLN A 242 12.37 7.04 -2.58
N ARG A 243 13.56 7.55 -2.91
CA ARG A 243 14.51 8.05 -1.90
C ARG A 243 13.90 9.20 -1.09
N GLU A 244 13.24 10.13 -1.75
CA GLU A 244 12.56 11.26 -1.08
C GLU A 244 11.43 10.77 -0.17
N VAL A 245 10.58 9.86 -0.66
CA VAL A 245 9.48 9.26 0.09
C VAL A 245 9.98 8.53 1.34
N LEU A 246 11.02 7.71 1.19
CA LEU A 246 11.59 6.93 2.29
C LEU A 246 12.36 7.79 3.30
N SER A 247 12.91 8.94 2.88
CA SER A 247 13.51 9.90 3.82
C SER A 247 12.46 10.62 4.69
N HIS A 248 11.17 10.55 4.31
CA HIS A 248 10.07 11.25 4.97
C HIS A 248 8.91 10.32 5.38
N VAL A 249 9.20 9.07 5.76
CA VAL A 249 8.19 8.04 6.13
C VAL A 249 7.19 8.46 7.21
N ALA A 250 7.50 9.47 8.03
CA ALA A 250 6.58 9.98 9.06
C ALA A 250 5.49 10.91 8.50
N ARG A 251 5.56 11.32 7.22
CA ARG A 251 4.55 12.17 6.59
C ARG A 251 3.29 11.36 6.29
N ASN A 252 2.20 11.68 6.98
CA ASN A 252 0.89 11.04 6.81
C ASN A 252 -0.09 12.02 6.15
N ASN A 253 -0.10 12.07 4.82
CA ASN A 253 -1.06 12.87 4.06
C ASN A 253 -1.44 12.19 2.73
N ALA A 254 -2.49 12.69 2.09
CA ALA A 254 -3.04 12.12 0.85
C ALA A 254 -2.03 12.15 -0.32
N THR A 255 -1.27 13.25 -0.49
CA THR A 255 -0.27 13.39 -1.56
C THR A 255 0.86 12.37 -1.42
N GLN A 256 1.37 12.17 -0.21
CA GLN A 256 2.37 11.15 0.09
C GLN A 256 1.85 9.75 -0.30
N LEU A 257 0.60 9.45 0.07
CA LEU A 257 -0.02 8.17 -0.28
C LEU A 257 -0.20 8.01 -1.78
N GLN A 258 -0.64 9.05 -2.50
CA GLN A 258 -0.74 9.04 -3.97
C GLN A 258 0.60 8.71 -4.62
N ILE A 259 1.68 9.37 -4.19
CA ILE A 259 3.04 9.11 -4.69
C ILE A 259 3.46 7.66 -4.38
N MET A 260 3.21 7.18 -3.17
CA MET A 260 3.54 5.80 -2.78
C MET A 260 2.78 4.75 -3.60
N VAL A 261 1.48 4.96 -3.85
CA VAL A 261 0.71 4.03 -4.70
C VAL A 261 1.20 4.06 -6.14
N LEU A 262 1.51 5.24 -6.70
CA LEU A 262 2.13 5.35 -8.03
C LEU A 262 3.49 4.63 -8.09
N LEU A 263 4.31 4.74 -7.04
CA LEU A 263 5.57 4.01 -6.94
C LEU A 263 5.33 2.49 -6.97
N VAL A 264 4.42 1.96 -6.14
CA VAL A 264 4.14 0.52 -6.10
C VAL A 264 3.62 0.03 -7.46
N GLN A 265 2.69 0.76 -8.08
CA GLN A 265 2.15 0.44 -9.40
C GLN A 265 3.23 0.48 -10.49
N PHE A 266 4.09 1.50 -10.47
CA PHE A 266 5.22 1.60 -11.40
C PHE A 266 6.18 0.42 -11.24
N ARG A 267 6.58 0.09 -10.01
CA ARG A 267 7.48 -1.04 -9.72
C ARG A 267 6.86 -2.36 -10.15
N PHE A 268 5.56 -2.54 -10.00
CA PHE A 268 4.83 -3.70 -10.49
C PHE A 268 4.94 -3.83 -12.02
N VAL A 269 4.61 -2.76 -12.77
CA VAL A 269 4.67 -2.74 -14.25
C VAL A 269 6.10 -2.93 -14.76
N ALA A 270 7.07 -2.32 -14.08
CA ALA A 270 8.49 -2.44 -14.37
C ALA A 270 9.10 -3.81 -14.00
N ALA A 271 8.30 -4.72 -13.41
CA ALA A 271 8.68 -6.03 -12.90
C ALA A 271 9.71 -6.00 -11.75
N ASP A 272 9.80 -4.89 -11.04
CA ASP A 272 10.61 -4.72 -9.82
C ASP A 272 9.80 -5.22 -8.59
N PHE A 273 9.33 -6.47 -8.64
CA PHE A 273 8.35 -6.99 -7.68
C PHE A 273 8.80 -6.95 -6.22
N ALA A 274 10.10 -7.14 -5.95
CA ALA A 274 10.63 -7.07 -4.59
C ALA A 274 10.55 -5.66 -3.99
N GLU A 275 10.73 -4.62 -4.80
CA GLU A 275 10.55 -3.23 -4.34
C GLU A 275 9.07 -2.93 -4.12
N ALA A 276 8.20 -3.31 -5.07
CA ALA A 276 6.75 -3.17 -4.94
C ALA A 276 6.21 -3.88 -3.68
N TRP A 277 6.67 -5.12 -3.44
CA TRP A 277 6.34 -5.93 -2.28
C TRP A 277 6.63 -5.22 -0.96
N ASN A 278 7.80 -4.56 -0.83
CA ASN A 278 8.19 -3.90 0.41
C ASN A 278 7.58 -2.50 0.59
N LEU A 279 7.25 -1.81 -0.50
CA LEU A 279 6.60 -0.50 -0.46
C LEU A 279 5.09 -0.61 -0.15
N LEU A 280 4.43 -1.67 -0.59
CA LEU A 280 2.99 -1.86 -0.42
C LEU A 280 2.53 -1.86 1.06
N PRO A 281 3.18 -2.59 1.99
CA PRO A 281 2.84 -2.55 3.42
C PRO A 281 2.96 -1.15 4.04
N LEU A 282 3.88 -0.32 3.55
CA LEU A 282 4.01 1.06 4.01
C LEU A 282 2.80 1.89 3.59
N ALA A 283 2.36 1.74 2.34
CA ALA A 283 1.16 2.41 1.83
C ALA A 283 -0.11 1.93 2.55
N ALA A 284 -0.25 0.62 2.77
CA ALA A 284 -1.37 0.03 3.52
C ALA A 284 -1.43 0.57 4.96
N ARG A 285 -0.29 0.65 5.65
CA ARG A 285 -0.23 1.24 7.00
C ARG A 285 -0.71 2.68 7.03
N LEU A 286 -0.39 3.48 6.02
CA LEU A 286 -0.86 4.87 5.91
C LEU A 286 -2.38 4.96 5.72
N VAL A 287 -2.97 4.09 4.88
CA VAL A 287 -4.43 3.99 4.70
C VAL A 287 -5.13 3.82 6.05
N PHE A 288 -4.71 2.83 6.84
CA PHE A 288 -5.34 2.54 8.13
C PHE A 288 -5.05 3.61 9.19
N THR A 289 -3.83 4.18 9.19
CA THR A 289 -3.44 5.24 10.13
C THR A 289 -4.27 6.51 9.92
N MET A 290 -4.50 6.88 8.66
CA MET A 290 -5.34 8.03 8.29
C MET A 290 -6.83 7.70 8.26
N ARG A 291 -7.23 6.46 8.58
CA ARG A 291 -8.61 5.95 8.53
C ARG A 291 -9.30 6.14 7.16
N LEU A 292 -8.55 6.02 6.07
CA LEU A 292 -9.12 6.13 4.71
C LEU A 292 -9.99 4.92 4.35
N ASN A 293 -9.91 3.83 5.11
CA ASN A 293 -10.75 2.65 4.99
C ASN A 293 -12.19 2.85 5.52
N TYR A 294 -12.57 4.08 5.88
CA TYR A 294 -13.93 4.51 6.24
C TYR A 294 -14.37 5.68 5.36
N GLU A 295 -15.69 5.86 5.21
CA GLU A 295 -16.25 7.05 4.57
C GLU A 295 -16.02 8.32 5.40
N ASP A 296 -15.79 9.45 4.73
CA ASP A 296 -15.65 10.78 5.34
C ASP A 296 -16.62 11.74 4.66
N GLU A 297 -17.79 11.93 5.30
CA GLU A 297 -18.88 12.77 4.78
C GLU A 297 -18.53 14.27 4.72
N SER A 298 -17.42 14.68 5.34
CA SER A 298 -16.98 16.07 5.32
C SER A 298 -16.28 16.48 4.02
N LEU A 299 -15.88 15.52 3.20
CA LEU A 299 -15.19 15.76 1.94
C LEU A 299 -16.15 16.01 0.79
N ASP A 300 -15.66 16.73 -0.22
CA ASP A 300 -16.30 16.74 -1.52
C ASP A 300 -16.24 15.36 -2.22
N SER A 301 -17.14 15.15 -3.17
CA SER A 301 -17.29 13.87 -3.88
C SER A 301 -16.00 13.40 -4.57
N VAL A 302 -15.22 14.32 -5.15
CA VAL A 302 -13.98 13.99 -5.89
C VAL A 302 -12.88 13.58 -4.92
N ALA A 303 -12.70 14.32 -3.83
CA ALA A 303 -11.74 13.99 -2.78
C ALA A 303 -12.07 12.66 -2.11
N GLN A 304 -13.34 12.42 -1.82
CA GLN A 304 -13.79 11.16 -1.24
C GLN A 304 -13.54 9.99 -2.20
N GLU A 305 -13.93 10.12 -3.46
CA GLU A 305 -13.71 9.06 -4.46
C GLU A 305 -12.23 8.80 -4.75
N THR A 306 -11.39 9.84 -4.75
CA THR A 306 -9.92 9.71 -4.85
C THR A 306 -9.38 8.87 -3.68
N ARG A 307 -9.88 9.07 -2.45
CA ARG A 307 -9.50 8.24 -1.30
C ARG A 307 -9.97 6.80 -1.47
N ARG A 308 -11.22 6.55 -1.92
CA ARG A 308 -11.71 5.19 -2.19
C ARG A 308 -10.80 4.47 -3.16
N ARG A 309 -10.47 5.11 -4.29
CA ARG A 309 -9.62 4.53 -5.34
C ARG A 309 -8.20 4.24 -4.87
N LEU A 310 -7.60 5.08 -4.03
CA LEU A 310 -6.30 4.78 -3.40
C LEU A 310 -6.36 3.53 -2.51
N VAL A 311 -7.39 3.44 -1.67
CA VAL A 311 -7.59 2.31 -0.76
C VAL A 311 -7.79 1.01 -1.54
N TRP A 312 -8.64 1.03 -2.56
CA TRP A 312 -8.90 -0.15 -3.39
C TRP A 312 -7.75 -0.53 -4.31
N ALA A 313 -6.94 0.43 -4.77
CA ALA A 313 -5.71 0.12 -5.51
C ALA A 313 -4.71 -0.65 -4.65
N ILE A 314 -4.52 -0.24 -3.39
CA ILE A 314 -3.67 -0.95 -2.43
C ILE A 314 -4.23 -2.34 -2.12
N TYR A 315 -5.54 -2.44 -1.88
CA TYR A 315 -6.21 -3.73 -1.66
C TYR A 315 -6.02 -4.68 -2.86
N HIS A 316 -6.26 -4.20 -4.09
CA HIS A 316 -6.08 -4.99 -5.31
C HIS A 316 -4.65 -5.53 -5.42
N LEU A 317 -3.64 -4.67 -5.20
CA LEU A 317 -2.24 -5.07 -5.23
C LEU A 317 -1.92 -6.09 -4.15
N ASP A 318 -2.41 -5.90 -2.93
CA ASP A 318 -2.23 -6.84 -1.81
C ASP A 318 -2.74 -8.24 -2.17
N ARG A 319 -3.98 -8.35 -2.69
CA ARG A 319 -4.56 -9.64 -3.11
C ARG A 319 -3.80 -10.31 -4.24
N THR A 320 -3.23 -9.50 -5.12
CA THR A 320 -2.39 -10.00 -6.22
C THR A 320 -1.05 -10.54 -5.70
N PHE A 321 -0.46 -9.85 -4.71
CA PHE A 321 0.85 -10.18 -4.15
C PHE A 321 0.80 -11.35 -3.16
N CYS A 322 -0.08 -11.31 -2.15
CA CYS A 322 -0.14 -12.33 -1.10
C CYS A 322 -0.61 -13.68 -1.65
N GLY A 323 -1.36 -13.68 -2.75
CA GLY A 323 -1.81 -14.86 -3.45
C GLY A 323 -2.57 -15.84 -2.55
N GLY A 324 -3.35 -15.34 -1.60
CA GLY A 324 -4.14 -16.15 -0.64
C GLY A 324 -3.36 -16.71 0.54
N ILE A 325 -2.16 -16.20 0.84
CA ILE A 325 -1.44 -16.48 2.09
C ILE A 325 -1.82 -15.40 3.11
N SER A 326 -2.61 -15.77 4.11
CA SER A 326 -3.13 -14.87 5.15
C SER A 326 -2.04 -14.07 5.86
N ASP A 327 -0.94 -14.72 6.19
CA ASP A 327 0.15 -14.14 7.01
C ASP A 327 0.89 -13.03 6.28
N LEU A 328 0.72 -12.95 4.96
CA LEU A 328 1.37 -11.97 4.09
C LEU A 328 0.42 -10.87 3.62
N ALA A 329 -0.89 -10.98 3.89
CA ALA A 329 -1.86 -9.99 3.52
C ALA A 329 -1.76 -8.76 4.44
N VAL A 330 -1.79 -7.56 3.87
CA VAL A 330 -1.68 -6.30 4.64
C VAL A 330 -2.98 -5.51 4.71
N CYS A 331 -3.99 -5.86 3.90
CA CYS A 331 -5.29 -5.20 3.85
C CYS A 331 -6.44 -6.20 4.11
N PRO A 332 -6.77 -6.53 5.37
CA PRO A 332 -7.85 -7.46 5.70
C PRO A 332 -9.20 -6.96 5.16
N SER A 333 -9.97 -7.81 4.50
CA SER A 333 -11.24 -7.43 3.85
C SER A 333 -12.28 -6.98 4.87
N GLU A 334 -12.25 -7.54 6.09
CA GLU A 334 -13.15 -7.20 7.20
C GLU A 334 -12.92 -5.77 7.73
N ARG A 335 -11.77 -5.16 7.40
CA ARG A 335 -11.42 -3.79 7.78
C ARG A 335 -11.74 -2.78 6.69
N MET A 336 -12.31 -3.20 5.57
CA MET A 336 -12.63 -2.35 4.43
C MET A 336 -14.08 -1.83 4.56
N HIS A 337 -14.25 -0.71 5.27
CA HIS A 337 -15.56 -0.10 5.54
C HIS A 337 -15.85 1.11 4.63
N VAL A 338 -15.21 1.15 3.47
CA VAL A 338 -15.38 2.18 2.44
C VAL A 338 -16.10 1.57 1.24
N ARG A 339 -16.91 2.35 0.53
CA ARG A 339 -17.61 1.86 -0.68
C ARG A 339 -16.61 1.47 -1.75
N LEU A 340 -16.99 0.56 -2.63
CA LEU A 340 -16.27 0.27 -3.86
C LEU A 340 -16.12 1.54 -4.71
N PRO A 341 -15.13 1.61 -5.61
CA PRO A 341 -14.99 2.75 -6.53
C PRO A 341 -16.24 2.89 -7.40
N CYS A 342 -16.63 4.13 -7.68
CA CYS A 342 -17.67 4.39 -8.67
C CYS A 342 -17.14 4.26 -10.10
N ASP A 343 -18.07 4.20 -11.05
CA ASP A 343 -17.74 4.24 -12.47
C ASP A 343 -16.92 5.49 -12.86
N GLU A 344 -16.09 5.33 -13.90
CA GLU A 344 -15.18 6.38 -14.35
C GLU A 344 -15.90 7.65 -14.80
N GLN A 345 -17.09 7.53 -15.42
CA GLN A 345 -17.84 8.70 -15.88
C GLN A 345 -18.33 9.55 -14.70
N SER A 346 -18.85 8.91 -13.65
CA SER A 346 -19.24 9.59 -12.41
C SER A 346 -18.05 10.26 -11.74
N PHE A 347 -16.89 9.58 -11.69
CA PHE A 347 -15.68 10.14 -11.09
C PHE A 347 -15.21 11.40 -11.83
N GLN A 348 -15.08 11.33 -13.16
CA GLN A 348 -14.63 12.46 -14.00
C GLN A 348 -15.55 13.68 -13.95
N ARG A 349 -16.84 13.47 -13.65
CA ARG A 349 -17.83 14.54 -13.48
C ARG A 349 -17.93 15.08 -12.05
N GLY A 350 -17.21 14.48 -11.10
CA GLY A 350 -17.34 14.79 -9.68
C GLY A 350 -18.71 14.44 -9.07
N GLY A 351 -19.38 13.43 -9.63
CA GLY A 351 -20.66 12.93 -9.12
C GLY A 351 -20.51 12.23 -7.77
N GLN A 352 -21.58 12.20 -6.97
CA GLN A 352 -21.62 11.41 -5.75
C GLN A 352 -21.66 9.92 -6.09
N SER A 353 -20.79 9.13 -5.47
CA SER A 353 -20.77 7.67 -5.70
C SER A 353 -22.04 7.00 -5.21
N ARG A 354 -22.55 6.08 -6.05
CA ARG A 354 -23.67 5.19 -5.74
C ARG A 354 -23.22 3.73 -5.57
N ALA A 355 -21.91 3.47 -5.67
CA ALA A 355 -21.34 2.14 -5.57
C ALA A 355 -21.63 1.50 -4.20
N SER A 356 -21.77 0.18 -4.21
CA SER A 356 -22.03 -0.62 -3.01
C SER A 356 -20.74 -0.89 -2.21
N PHE A 357 -20.88 -1.54 -1.06
CA PHE A 357 -19.74 -2.04 -0.28
C PHE A 357 -19.30 -3.41 -0.80
N LEU A 358 -18.07 -3.82 -0.46
CA LEU A 358 -17.48 -5.08 -0.96
C LEU A 358 -18.35 -6.31 -0.67
N GLY A 359 -18.89 -6.42 0.54
CA GLY A 359 -19.75 -7.52 0.97
C GLY A 359 -21.25 -7.33 0.73
N ASP A 360 -21.65 -6.28 -0.01
CA ASP A 360 -23.07 -6.03 -0.29
C ASP A 360 -23.61 -7.05 -1.30
N GLU A 361 -24.79 -7.59 -0.99
CA GLU A 361 -25.55 -8.52 -1.83
C GLU A 361 -26.99 -8.03 -2.06
N SER A 362 -27.27 -6.77 -1.79
CA SER A 362 -28.60 -6.18 -1.96
C SER A 362 -29.05 -6.16 -3.43
N PRO A 363 -30.37 -6.01 -3.71
CA PRO A 363 -30.87 -5.90 -5.08
C PRO A 363 -30.36 -4.67 -5.85
N GLN A 364 -29.82 -3.67 -5.15
CA GLN A 364 -29.22 -2.47 -5.74
C GLN A 364 -27.72 -2.65 -6.03
N ASP A 365 -27.16 -3.82 -5.67
CA ASP A 365 -25.78 -4.17 -5.95
C ASP A 365 -25.53 -4.15 -7.47
N GLY A 366 -24.56 -3.33 -7.88
CA GLY A 366 -24.24 -3.09 -9.28
C GLY A 366 -24.48 -1.64 -9.75
N MET A 367 -25.29 -0.86 -9.04
CA MET A 367 -25.53 0.54 -9.43
C MET A 367 -24.30 1.42 -9.25
N GLY A 368 -23.93 2.18 -10.30
CA GLY A 368 -22.83 3.16 -10.24
C GLY A 368 -21.44 2.52 -10.09
N MET A 369 -21.30 1.24 -10.45
CA MET A 369 -20.05 0.50 -10.46
C MET A 369 -19.63 0.17 -11.90
N ASP A 370 -18.33 0.14 -12.14
CA ASP A 370 -17.75 -0.33 -13.39
C ASP A 370 -17.14 -1.73 -13.24
N MET A 371 -16.53 -2.21 -14.32
CA MET A 371 -15.82 -3.49 -14.36
C MET A 371 -14.80 -3.65 -13.24
N TYR A 372 -14.11 -2.57 -12.86
CA TYR A 372 -13.05 -2.63 -11.84
C TYR A 372 -13.63 -2.95 -10.45
N ALA A 373 -14.79 -2.38 -10.11
CA ALA A 373 -15.47 -2.72 -8.86
C ALA A 373 -15.89 -4.20 -8.81
N PHE A 374 -16.35 -4.77 -9.92
CA PHE A 374 -16.65 -6.21 -10.01
C PHE A 374 -15.38 -7.08 -9.96
N GLN A 375 -14.27 -6.61 -10.54
CA GLN A 375 -12.97 -7.28 -10.39
C GLN A 375 -12.54 -7.34 -8.92
N LEU A 376 -12.71 -6.26 -8.14
CA LEU A 376 -12.41 -6.26 -6.69
C LEU A 376 -13.24 -7.29 -5.93
N LYS A 377 -14.53 -7.42 -6.25
CA LYS A 377 -15.40 -8.48 -5.68
C LYS A 377 -14.89 -9.87 -6.06
N LEU A 378 -14.52 -10.10 -7.32
CA LEU A 378 -13.96 -11.38 -7.75
C LEU A 378 -12.63 -11.70 -7.06
N HIS A 379 -11.77 -10.71 -6.84
CA HIS A 379 -10.51 -10.89 -6.11
C HIS A 379 -10.73 -11.32 -4.65
N LEU A 380 -11.81 -10.89 -3.99
CA LEU A 380 -12.18 -11.39 -2.66
C LEU A 380 -12.52 -12.89 -2.70
N ILE A 381 -13.31 -13.32 -3.69
CA ILE A 381 -13.66 -14.75 -3.85
C ILE A 381 -12.39 -15.55 -4.14
N ARG A 382 -11.55 -15.05 -5.05
CA ARG A 382 -10.27 -15.67 -5.40
C ARG A 382 -9.34 -15.82 -4.21
N ASP A 383 -9.22 -14.80 -3.37
CA ASP A 383 -8.41 -14.83 -2.14
C ASP A 383 -8.84 -16.01 -1.26
N ARG A 384 -10.16 -16.17 -1.05
CA ARG A 384 -10.72 -17.28 -0.28
C ARG A 384 -10.47 -18.65 -0.93
N VAL A 385 -10.63 -18.76 -2.25
CA VAL A 385 -10.28 -19.98 -3.01
C VAL A 385 -8.79 -20.34 -2.83
N LEU A 386 -7.91 -19.35 -2.94
CA LEU A 386 -6.46 -19.54 -2.83
C LEU A 386 -6.02 -19.85 -1.39
N SER A 387 -6.71 -19.31 -0.37
CA SER A 387 -6.48 -19.65 1.03
C SER A 387 -6.98 -21.06 1.35
N TYR A 388 -8.18 -21.41 0.87
CA TYR A 388 -8.76 -22.75 0.98
C TYR A 388 -7.82 -23.83 0.42
N THR A 389 -7.43 -23.70 -0.85
CA THR A 389 -6.59 -24.71 -1.53
C THR A 389 -5.20 -24.84 -0.92
N LYS A 390 -4.62 -23.76 -0.40
CA LYS A 390 -3.35 -23.84 0.35
C LYS A 390 -3.50 -24.53 1.68
N ARG A 391 -4.61 -24.30 2.40
CA ARG A 391 -4.88 -24.98 3.67
C ARG A 391 -5.03 -26.49 3.44
N VAL A 392 -5.85 -26.89 2.47
CA VAL A 392 -6.02 -28.31 2.08
C VAL A 392 -4.67 -28.98 1.80
N ARG A 393 -3.78 -28.32 1.03
CA ARG A 393 -2.43 -28.83 0.76
C ARG A 393 -1.53 -28.94 1.99
N ARG A 394 -1.64 -27.98 2.92
CA ARG A 394 -0.81 -27.97 4.14
C ARG A 394 -1.26 -29.02 5.14
N THR A 395 -2.57 -29.25 5.27
CA THR A 395 -3.12 -30.27 6.17
C THR A 395 -2.68 -31.68 5.77
N GLY A 396 -2.62 -31.97 4.47
CA GLY A 396 -2.13 -33.26 3.97
C GLY A 396 -3.12 -34.43 4.09
N ASP A 397 -4.31 -34.20 4.66
CA ASP A 397 -5.41 -35.15 4.71
C ASP A 397 -6.10 -35.31 3.35
N SER A 398 -7.01 -36.28 3.24
CA SER A 398 -7.85 -36.42 2.06
C SER A 398 -8.64 -35.13 1.81
N PRO A 399 -8.50 -34.48 0.62
CA PRO A 399 -9.24 -33.27 0.30
C PRO A 399 -10.76 -33.46 0.20
N SER A 400 -11.24 -34.71 0.13
CA SER A 400 -12.67 -35.00 0.14
C SER A 400 -13.35 -34.57 1.46
N THR A 401 -12.61 -34.50 2.56
CA THR A 401 -13.10 -34.05 3.87
C THR A 401 -13.56 -32.58 3.84
N THR A 402 -13.00 -31.78 2.93
CA THR A 402 -13.33 -30.35 2.79
C THR A 402 -14.31 -30.08 1.64
N TYR A 403 -14.98 -31.12 1.13
CA TYR A 403 -15.92 -30.99 0.01
C TYR A 403 -17.04 -29.95 0.22
N PRO A 404 -17.69 -29.85 1.40
CA PRO A 404 -18.74 -28.83 1.60
C PRO A 404 -18.23 -27.39 1.44
N GLU A 405 -17.00 -27.12 1.88
CA GLU A 405 -16.38 -25.80 1.73
C GLU A 405 -16.05 -25.50 0.27
N MET A 406 -15.55 -26.50 -0.47
CA MET A 406 -15.30 -26.40 -1.90
C MET A 406 -16.59 -26.08 -2.67
N GLN A 407 -17.69 -26.79 -2.35
CA GLN A 407 -19.00 -26.54 -2.95
C GLN A 407 -19.52 -25.13 -2.64
N ALA A 408 -19.32 -24.63 -1.43
CA ALA A 408 -19.70 -23.27 -1.07
C ALA A 408 -18.93 -22.23 -1.89
N LEU A 409 -17.61 -22.41 -2.09
CA LEU A 409 -16.79 -21.54 -2.93
C LEU A 409 -17.17 -21.61 -4.41
N GLN A 410 -17.50 -22.80 -4.91
CA GLN A 410 -18.04 -22.96 -6.26
C GLN A 410 -19.36 -22.21 -6.44
N ALA A 411 -20.31 -22.40 -5.51
CA ALA A 411 -21.59 -21.70 -5.55
C ALA A 411 -21.43 -20.18 -5.50
N GLU A 412 -20.42 -19.68 -4.78
CA GLU A 412 -20.11 -18.25 -4.74
C GLU A 412 -19.57 -17.72 -6.08
N LEU A 413 -18.69 -18.48 -6.75
CA LEU A 413 -18.22 -18.14 -8.10
C LEU A 413 -19.37 -18.16 -9.12
N ASP A 414 -20.25 -19.15 -9.05
CA ASP A 414 -21.41 -19.26 -9.93
C ASP A 414 -22.38 -18.08 -9.68
N ARG A 415 -22.63 -17.75 -8.40
CA ARG A 415 -23.48 -16.62 -8.01
C ARG A 415 -22.87 -15.28 -8.41
N PHE A 416 -21.55 -15.16 -8.45
CA PHE A 416 -20.88 -13.95 -8.94
C PHE A 416 -21.22 -13.70 -10.42
N GLU A 417 -21.06 -14.70 -11.28
CA GLU A 417 -21.38 -14.59 -12.71
C GLU A 417 -22.87 -14.28 -12.93
N GLN A 418 -23.75 -14.98 -12.21
CA GLN A 418 -25.19 -14.83 -12.35
C GLN A 418 -25.67 -13.41 -12.02
N ARG A 419 -25.02 -12.75 -11.06
CA ARG A 419 -25.35 -11.39 -10.59
C ARG A 419 -24.71 -10.27 -11.42
N LEU A 420 -23.84 -10.58 -12.38
CA LEU A 420 -23.30 -9.54 -13.25
C LEU A 420 -24.44 -8.81 -13.99
N PRO A 421 -24.40 -7.47 -14.09
CA PRO A 421 -25.31 -6.72 -14.95
C PRO A 421 -25.29 -7.24 -16.38
N THR A 422 -26.42 -7.14 -17.09
CA THR A 422 -26.56 -7.65 -18.47
C THR A 422 -25.51 -7.08 -19.43
N GLU A 423 -25.02 -5.87 -19.16
CA GLU A 423 -23.97 -5.21 -19.93
C GLU A 423 -22.58 -5.84 -19.73
N LEU A 424 -22.36 -6.51 -18.59
CA LEU A 424 -21.09 -7.15 -18.22
C LEU A 424 -21.13 -8.67 -18.34
N LYS A 425 -22.27 -9.26 -18.73
CA LYS A 425 -22.37 -10.72 -18.93
C LYS A 425 -21.66 -11.15 -20.20
N LEU A 426 -20.93 -12.26 -20.11
CA LEU A 426 -20.24 -12.82 -21.26
C LEU A 426 -21.26 -13.40 -22.25
N SER A 427 -21.25 -12.85 -23.46
CA SER A 427 -21.93 -13.40 -24.63
C SER A 427 -21.11 -13.05 -25.87
N THR A 428 -21.27 -13.82 -26.94
CA THR A 428 -20.58 -13.56 -28.22
C THR A 428 -20.85 -12.14 -28.73
N ASP A 429 -22.11 -11.69 -28.70
CA ASP A 429 -22.47 -10.34 -29.13
C ASP A 429 -21.80 -9.24 -28.28
N ARG A 430 -21.77 -9.42 -26.95
CA ARG A 430 -21.09 -8.47 -26.06
C ARG A 430 -19.58 -8.49 -26.24
N LEU A 431 -18.98 -9.66 -26.44
CA LEU A 431 -17.54 -9.80 -26.62
C LEU A 431 -17.07 -9.05 -27.87
N ILE A 432 -17.82 -9.14 -28.99
CA ILE A 432 -17.54 -8.39 -30.23
C ILE A 432 -17.50 -6.87 -29.96
N LEU A 433 -18.49 -6.36 -29.23
CA LEU A 433 -18.56 -4.93 -28.89
C LEU A 433 -17.42 -4.50 -27.96
N MET A 434 -17.11 -5.31 -26.96
CA MET A 434 -16.15 -4.97 -25.92
C MET A 434 -14.69 -5.14 -26.37
N ALA A 435 -14.40 -6.05 -27.30
CA ALA A 435 -13.05 -6.33 -27.79
C ALA A 435 -12.36 -5.10 -28.43
N HIS A 436 -13.13 -4.21 -29.06
CA HIS A 436 -12.62 -2.96 -29.66
C HIS A 436 -12.86 -1.71 -28.80
N SER A 437 -13.39 -1.87 -27.59
CA SER A 437 -13.61 -0.77 -26.66
C SER A 437 -12.34 -0.44 -25.87
N THR A 438 -12.28 0.75 -25.27
CA THR A 438 -11.20 1.15 -24.34
C THR A 438 -11.21 0.33 -23.04
N GLU A 439 -12.29 -0.41 -22.77
CA GLU A 439 -12.48 -1.27 -21.60
C GLU A 439 -12.23 -2.75 -21.91
N SER A 440 -11.74 -3.07 -23.11
CA SER A 440 -11.50 -4.45 -23.59
C SER A 440 -10.66 -5.27 -22.60
N THR A 441 -9.57 -4.67 -22.09
CA THR A 441 -8.68 -5.32 -21.13
C THR A 441 -9.40 -5.65 -19.82
N LYS A 442 -10.26 -4.78 -19.31
CA LYS A 442 -11.00 -5.05 -18.07
C LYS A 442 -12.07 -6.11 -18.28
N TYR A 443 -12.81 -6.04 -19.40
CA TYR A 443 -13.87 -6.99 -19.73
C TYR A 443 -13.34 -8.42 -19.92
N ILE A 444 -12.36 -8.56 -20.80
CA ILE A 444 -11.71 -9.86 -21.06
C ILE A 444 -11.03 -10.35 -19.77
N GLY A 445 -10.35 -9.44 -19.06
CA GLY A 445 -9.72 -9.73 -17.78
C GLY A 445 -10.70 -10.28 -16.75
N LEU A 446 -11.89 -9.69 -16.61
CA LEU A 446 -12.88 -10.15 -15.62
C LEU A 446 -13.28 -11.61 -15.85
N HIS A 447 -13.67 -11.96 -17.09
CA HIS A 447 -14.13 -13.31 -17.40
C HIS A 447 -12.99 -14.33 -17.39
N MET A 448 -11.80 -13.95 -17.87
CA MET A 448 -10.59 -14.77 -17.75
C MET A 448 -10.28 -15.10 -16.29
N HIS A 449 -10.30 -14.10 -15.41
CA HIS A 449 -10.06 -14.30 -13.98
C HIS A 449 -11.13 -15.17 -13.33
N TRP A 450 -12.40 -15.02 -13.72
CA TRP A 450 -13.49 -15.83 -13.18
C TRP A 450 -13.29 -17.31 -13.52
N MET A 451 -13.01 -17.63 -14.78
CA MET A 451 -12.68 -19.00 -15.20
C MET A 451 -11.41 -19.52 -14.52
N GLN A 452 -10.38 -18.67 -14.38
CA GLN A 452 -9.18 -19.04 -13.64
C GLN A 452 -9.48 -19.39 -12.17
N CYS A 453 -10.40 -18.69 -11.51
CA CYS A 453 -10.77 -18.99 -10.12
C CYS A 453 -11.35 -20.40 -9.97
N HIS A 454 -12.14 -20.86 -10.95
CA HIS A 454 -12.60 -22.24 -11.00
C HIS A 454 -11.44 -23.22 -11.20
N CYS A 455 -10.48 -22.94 -12.10
CA CYS A 455 -9.26 -23.76 -12.21
C CYS A 455 -8.48 -23.79 -10.88
N ASP A 456 -8.30 -22.63 -10.24
CA ASP A 456 -7.62 -22.49 -8.95
C ASP A 456 -8.32 -23.31 -7.85
N LEU A 457 -9.65 -23.44 -7.90
CA LEU A 457 -10.47 -24.20 -6.95
C LEU A 457 -10.23 -25.72 -7.04
N TYR A 458 -10.05 -26.28 -8.22
CA TYR A 458 -9.98 -27.75 -8.39
C TYR A 458 -8.58 -28.31 -8.62
N ARG A 459 -7.62 -27.48 -9.08
CA ARG A 459 -6.30 -27.97 -9.54
C ARG A 459 -5.45 -28.67 -8.48
N PHE A 460 -5.82 -28.57 -7.20
CA PHE A 460 -5.10 -29.27 -6.13
C PHE A 460 -5.23 -30.80 -6.23
N CYS A 461 -6.19 -31.31 -7.01
CA CYS A 461 -6.33 -32.74 -7.34
C CYS A 461 -5.63 -33.16 -8.65
N VAL A 462 -4.90 -32.27 -9.32
CA VAL A 462 -4.21 -32.56 -10.59
C VAL A 462 -2.78 -33.03 -10.32
N PRO A 463 -2.47 -34.33 -10.54
CA PRO A 463 -1.19 -34.90 -10.10
C PRO A 463 -0.01 -34.27 -10.82
N GLY A 464 1.05 -33.96 -10.07
CA GLY A 464 2.31 -33.44 -10.61
C GLY A 464 2.34 -31.92 -10.81
N LEU A 465 1.22 -31.21 -10.58
CA LEU A 465 1.27 -29.76 -10.41
C LEU A 465 1.93 -29.40 -9.08
N ARG A 466 2.61 -28.25 -9.05
CA ARG A 466 3.19 -27.72 -7.80
C ARG A 466 2.11 -27.42 -6.77
N GLU A 467 0.95 -26.98 -7.25
CA GLU A 467 -0.25 -26.67 -6.49
C GLU A 467 -1.10 -27.92 -6.16
N SER A 468 -0.64 -29.14 -6.49
CA SER A 468 -1.30 -30.39 -6.07
C SER A 468 -1.12 -30.62 -4.57
N VAL A 469 -2.04 -31.40 -3.99
CA VAL A 469 -1.82 -32.11 -2.72
C VAL A 469 -0.78 -33.23 -2.91
N SER A 470 -0.24 -33.76 -1.80
CA SER A 470 0.76 -34.82 -1.84
C SER A 470 0.24 -36.12 -2.45
N LYS A 471 1.14 -37.02 -2.84
CA LYS A 471 0.77 -38.31 -3.42
C LYS A 471 0.03 -39.18 -2.41
N GLU A 472 0.42 -39.06 -1.15
CA GLU A 472 -0.15 -39.77 0.00
C GLU A 472 -1.60 -39.30 0.21
N ALA A 473 -1.83 -37.98 0.21
CA ALA A 473 -3.16 -37.38 0.31
C ALA A 473 -4.07 -37.82 -0.85
N LEU A 474 -3.55 -37.84 -2.09
CA LEU A 474 -4.30 -38.33 -3.25
C LEU A 474 -4.64 -39.82 -3.15
N ALA A 475 -3.71 -40.64 -2.65
CA ALA A 475 -3.90 -42.08 -2.54
C ALA A 475 -5.03 -42.47 -1.57
N VAL A 476 -5.22 -41.69 -0.50
CA VAL A 476 -6.31 -41.90 0.48
C VAL A 476 -7.63 -41.24 0.09
N THR A 477 -7.65 -40.48 -1.01
CA THR A 477 -8.84 -39.73 -1.43
C THR A 477 -9.74 -40.56 -2.34
N PRO A 478 -11.09 -40.52 -2.14
CA PRO A 478 -12.03 -41.23 -2.99
C PRO A 478 -11.80 -40.95 -4.49
N PRO A 479 -11.66 -41.98 -5.34
CA PRO A 479 -11.39 -41.80 -6.77
C PRO A 479 -12.42 -40.94 -7.50
N ASP A 480 -13.70 -41.07 -7.14
CA ASP A 480 -14.79 -40.29 -7.74
C ASP A 480 -14.65 -38.78 -7.47
N PHE A 481 -14.15 -38.42 -6.28
CA PHE A 481 -13.87 -37.03 -5.93
C PHE A 481 -12.68 -36.47 -6.72
N VAL A 482 -11.63 -37.27 -6.89
CA VAL A 482 -10.46 -36.90 -7.70
C VAL A 482 -10.87 -36.72 -9.17
N ASP A 483 -11.63 -37.66 -9.74
CA ASP A 483 -12.13 -37.59 -11.11
C ASP A 483 -13.03 -36.36 -11.32
N TYR A 484 -13.94 -36.08 -10.38
CA TYR A 484 -14.76 -34.86 -10.39
C TYR A 484 -13.90 -33.59 -10.47
N CYS A 485 -12.93 -33.42 -9.56
CA CYS A 485 -12.08 -32.24 -9.53
C CYS A 485 -11.22 -32.12 -10.81
N GLN A 486 -10.65 -33.21 -11.29
CA GLN A 486 -9.84 -33.21 -12.51
C GLN A 486 -10.67 -32.83 -13.74
N ARG A 487 -11.86 -33.40 -13.90
CA ARG A 487 -12.78 -33.06 -15.01
C ARG A 487 -13.26 -31.62 -14.92
N ALA A 488 -13.66 -31.15 -13.73
CA ALA A 488 -14.10 -29.77 -13.54
C ALA A 488 -12.96 -28.77 -13.85
N CYS A 489 -11.74 -29.07 -13.40
CA CYS A 489 -10.56 -28.28 -13.70
C CYS A 489 -10.28 -28.25 -15.22
N LEU A 490 -10.33 -29.41 -15.87
CA LEU A 490 -10.04 -29.54 -17.29
C LEU A 490 -11.10 -28.85 -18.16
N ASP A 491 -12.39 -29.01 -17.86
CA ASP A 491 -13.46 -28.34 -18.62
C ASP A 491 -13.26 -26.82 -18.60
N MET A 492 -12.94 -26.25 -17.44
CA MET A 492 -12.70 -24.82 -17.32
C MET A 492 -11.40 -24.37 -18.03
N ALA A 493 -10.34 -25.16 -17.95
CA ALA A 493 -9.10 -24.93 -18.70
C ALA A 493 -9.36 -24.92 -20.23
N LEU A 494 -10.21 -25.83 -20.72
CA LEU A 494 -10.60 -25.88 -22.13
C LEU A 494 -11.49 -24.70 -22.53
N ARG A 495 -12.40 -24.25 -21.66
CA ARG A 495 -13.19 -23.02 -21.88
C ARG A 495 -12.29 -21.78 -22.00
N LEU A 496 -11.24 -21.68 -21.19
CA LEU A 496 -10.23 -20.62 -21.33
C LEU A 496 -9.53 -20.65 -22.68
N CYS A 497 -9.12 -21.85 -23.15
CA CYS A 497 -8.56 -22.01 -24.49
C CYS A 497 -9.54 -21.54 -25.59
N ASP A 498 -10.81 -21.95 -25.50
CA ASP A 498 -11.85 -21.52 -26.45
C ASP A 498 -12.05 -20.00 -26.41
N PHE A 499 -12.10 -19.41 -25.22
CA PHE A 499 -12.25 -17.98 -25.02
C PHE A 499 -11.10 -17.17 -25.60
N TRP A 500 -9.85 -17.58 -25.39
CA TRP A 500 -8.69 -16.91 -25.98
C TRP A 500 -8.64 -17.03 -27.50
N THR A 501 -9.05 -18.17 -28.05
CA THR A 501 -9.20 -18.32 -29.51
C THR A 501 -10.28 -17.39 -30.05
N GLU A 502 -11.42 -17.25 -29.37
CA GLU A 502 -12.48 -16.31 -29.78
C GLU A 502 -11.97 -14.86 -29.76
N ILE A 503 -11.28 -14.44 -28.68
CA ILE A 503 -10.65 -13.11 -28.60
C ILE A 503 -9.62 -12.90 -29.71
N GLY A 504 -8.78 -13.91 -29.97
CA GLY A 504 -7.77 -13.84 -31.02
C GLY A 504 -8.36 -13.63 -32.40
N ARG A 505 -9.55 -14.19 -32.69
CA ARG A 505 -10.28 -13.99 -33.95
C ARG A 505 -10.88 -12.59 -34.09
N LEU A 506 -11.17 -11.93 -32.98
CA LEU A 506 -11.73 -10.58 -32.99
C LEU A 506 -10.67 -9.50 -33.23
N GLU A 507 -9.38 -9.83 -33.18
CA GLU A 507 -8.28 -8.89 -33.39
C GLU A 507 -8.47 -7.58 -32.58
N PRO A 508 -8.44 -7.65 -31.23
CA PRO A 508 -8.75 -6.49 -30.39
C PRO A 508 -7.87 -5.29 -30.76
N GLY A 509 -8.48 -4.10 -30.79
CA GLY A 509 -7.84 -2.90 -31.35
C GLY A 509 -6.61 -2.42 -30.57
N ASP A 510 -6.54 -2.76 -29.28
CA ASP A 510 -5.37 -2.57 -28.43
C ASP A 510 -4.85 -3.92 -27.94
N ALA A 511 -3.55 -4.02 -27.70
CA ALA A 511 -2.96 -5.17 -27.04
C ALA A 511 -3.64 -5.41 -25.68
N PHE A 512 -4.10 -6.65 -25.45
CA PHE A 512 -4.69 -7.06 -24.18
C PHE A 512 -3.63 -6.97 -23.08
N GLY A 513 -3.71 -5.91 -22.28
CA GLY A 513 -2.64 -5.47 -21.37
C GLY A 513 -2.68 -6.09 -19.97
N ASP A 514 -3.41 -7.20 -19.78
CA ASP A 514 -3.55 -7.84 -18.48
C ASP A 514 -2.31 -8.70 -18.15
N GLY A 515 -1.60 -8.32 -17.08
CA GLY A 515 -0.38 -9.02 -16.67
C GLY A 515 -0.58 -10.45 -16.20
N PHE A 516 -1.82 -10.84 -15.89
CA PHE A 516 -2.16 -12.19 -15.47
C PHE A 516 -2.33 -13.15 -16.65
N LEU A 517 -2.52 -12.66 -17.90
CA LEU A 517 -2.71 -13.53 -19.07
C LEU A 517 -1.59 -14.56 -19.22
N ALA A 518 -0.33 -14.12 -19.14
CA ALA A 518 0.83 -15.00 -19.29
C ALA A 518 0.87 -16.11 -18.22
N ILE A 519 0.44 -15.79 -17.00
CA ILE A 519 0.36 -16.73 -15.87
C ILE A 519 -0.79 -17.72 -16.11
N SER A 520 -1.94 -17.22 -16.55
CA SER A 520 -3.11 -18.05 -16.85
C SER A 520 -2.82 -19.04 -17.98
N ILE A 521 -2.20 -18.61 -19.08
CA ILE A 521 -1.79 -19.50 -20.19
C ILE A 521 -0.83 -20.58 -19.69
N TYR A 522 0.18 -20.21 -18.89
CA TYR A 522 1.11 -21.18 -18.31
C TYR A 522 0.37 -22.22 -17.45
N GLN A 523 -0.52 -21.77 -16.55
CA GLN A 523 -1.27 -22.64 -15.65
C GLN A 523 -2.23 -23.56 -16.40
N VAL A 524 -2.95 -23.05 -17.39
CA VAL A 524 -3.85 -23.84 -18.25
C VAL A 524 -3.06 -24.84 -19.08
N ALA A 525 -1.92 -24.46 -19.66
CA ALA A 525 -1.06 -25.39 -20.39
C ALA A 525 -0.56 -26.53 -19.49
N GLN A 526 -0.23 -26.25 -18.22
CA GLN A 526 0.12 -27.28 -17.24
C GLN A 526 -1.05 -28.22 -16.94
N ILE A 527 -2.26 -27.68 -16.70
CA ILE A 527 -3.46 -28.49 -16.47
C ILE A 527 -3.72 -29.41 -17.67
N CYS A 528 -3.74 -28.87 -18.89
CA CYS A 528 -3.97 -29.64 -20.11
C CYS A 528 -2.89 -30.72 -20.32
N ARG A 529 -1.63 -30.43 -19.99
CA ARG A 529 -0.54 -31.41 -20.09
C ARG A 529 -0.69 -32.55 -19.08
N HIS A 530 -0.97 -32.22 -17.83
CA HIS A 530 -1.07 -33.22 -16.75
C HIS A 530 -2.35 -34.05 -16.83
N LEU A 531 -3.39 -33.56 -17.51
CA LEU A 531 -4.66 -34.26 -17.74
C LEU A 531 -4.88 -34.66 -19.20
N GLN A 532 -3.81 -34.74 -20.01
CA GLN A 532 -3.94 -35.01 -21.44
C GLN A 532 -4.61 -36.37 -21.74
N ASP A 533 -4.50 -37.33 -20.83
CA ASP A 533 -5.14 -38.66 -20.93
C ASP A 533 -6.68 -38.59 -20.84
N LEU A 534 -7.23 -37.50 -20.29
CA LEU A 534 -8.68 -37.26 -20.23
C LEU A 534 -9.20 -36.54 -21.49
N LEU A 535 -8.32 -36.08 -22.38
CA LEU A 535 -8.72 -35.43 -23.62
C LEU A 535 -9.21 -36.46 -24.65
N PRO A 536 -10.25 -36.14 -25.44
CA PRO A 536 -10.72 -37.04 -26.48
C PRO A 536 -9.66 -37.24 -27.57
N ALA A 537 -9.66 -38.42 -28.20
CA ALA A 537 -8.72 -38.72 -29.29
C ALA A 537 -8.91 -37.83 -30.52
N GLN A 538 -10.14 -37.34 -30.77
CA GLN A 538 -10.50 -36.52 -31.93
C GLN A 538 -11.49 -35.41 -31.54
N GLY A 539 -11.69 -34.43 -32.42
CA GLY A 539 -12.60 -33.30 -32.23
C GLY A 539 -11.92 -32.04 -31.68
N GLU A 540 -12.72 -31.00 -31.41
CA GLU A 540 -12.23 -29.65 -31.03
C GLU A 540 -11.52 -29.56 -29.68
N ARG A 541 -11.57 -30.64 -28.88
CA ARG A 541 -10.92 -30.75 -27.57
C ARG A 541 -9.81 -31.80 -27.55
N CYS A 542 -9.42 -32.38 -28.69
CA CYS A 542 -8.29 -33.31 -28.71
C CYS A 542 -6.95 -32.61 -28.45
N VAL A 543 -5.93 -33.38 -28.07
CA VAL A 543 -4.59 -32.88 -27.73
C VAL A 543 -4.05 -31.91 -28.77
N GLU A 544 -4.14 -32.26 -30.06
CA GLU A 544 -3.63 -31.43 -31.15
C GLU A 544 -4.37 -30.09 -31.27
N ARG A 545 -5.71 -30.11 -31.14
CA ARG A 545 -6.53 -28.90 -31.16
C ARG A 545 -6.28 -28.02 -29.95
N VAL A 546 -6.12 -28.60 -28.76
CA VAL A 546 -5.80 -27.85 -27.54
C VAL A 546 -4.41 -27.22 -27.66
N LYS A 547 -3.42 -27.94 -28.21
CA LYS A 547 -2.09 -27.41 -28.51
C LYS A 547 -2.15 -26.21 -29.46
N GLN A 548 -2.97 -26.31 -30.51
CA GLN A 548 -3.22 -25.20 -31.44
C GLN A 548 -3.82 -23.98 -30.72
N LYS A 549 -4.89 -24.17 -29.93
CA LYS A 549 -5.55 -23.08 -29.18
C LYS A 549 -4.60 -22.40 -28.19
N LEU A 550 -3.77 -23.17 -27.47
CA LEU A 550 -2.75 -22.62 -26.58
C LEU A 550 -1.66 -21.85 -27.34
N THR A 551 -1.31 -22.29 -28.55
CA THR A 551 -0.37 -21.56 -29.41
C THR A 551 -0.97 -20.23 -29.89
N GLU A 552 -2.27 -20.21 -30.21
CA GLU A 552 -3.01 -18.98 -30.51
C GLU A 552 -3.05 -18.03 -29.30
N ALA A 553 -3.29 -18.56 -28.10
CA ALA A 553 -3.25 -17.78 -26.86
C ALA A 553 -1.86 -17.19 -26.58
N LEU A 554 -0.77 -17.91 -26.87
CA LEU A 554 0.60 -17.38 -26.77
C LEU A 554 0.83 -16.21 -27.74
N ARG A 555 0.30 -16.28 -28.96
CA ARG A 555 0.36 -15.16 -29.92
C ARG A 555 -0.43 -13.95 -29.43
N LEU A 556 -1.61 -14.18 -28.86
CA LEU A 556 -2.42 -13.12 -28.23
C LEU A 556 -1.64 -12.41 -27.11
N ALA A 557 -0.81 -13.15 -26.37
CA ALA A 557 0.01 -12.62 -25.28
C ALA A 557 1.36 -12.03 -25.73
N GLU A 558 1.77 -12.15 -26.99
CA GLU A 558 3.10 -11.71 -27.46
C GLU A 558 3.37 -10.22 -27.18
N PRO A 559 2.42 -9.28 -27.40
CA PRO A 559 2.63 -7.86 -27.09
C PRO A 559 2.95 -7.58 -25.62
N LEU A 560 2.55 -8.47 -24.69
CA LEU A 560 2.85 -8.31 -23.26
C LEU A 560 4.34 -8.34 -22.96
N LYS A 561 5.18 -8.95 -23.82
CA LYS A 561 6.63 -8.98 -23.64
C LYS A 561 7.24 -7.57 -23.63
N GLU A 562 6.63 -6.62 -24.35
CA GLU A 562 7.07 -5.23 -24.40
C GLU A 562 6.34 -4.35 -23.37
N ILE A 563 5.06 -4.61 -23.12
CA ILE A 563 4.24 -3.82 -22.18
C ILE A 563 4.59 -4.14 -20.72
N LEU A 564 4.85 -5.42 -20.41
CA LEU A 564 5.10 -5.95 -19.07
C LEU A 564 6.31 -6.87 -19.10
N VAL A 565 7.50 -6.31 -18.86
CA VAL A 565 8.79 -7.01 -18.94
C VAL A 565 8.80 -8.33 -18.13
N GLY A 566 8.08 -8.37 -17.01
CA GLY A 566 7.97 -9.55 -16.14
C GLY A 566 7.28 -10.75 -16.80
N SER A 567 6.48 -10.56 -17.84
CA SER A 567 5.77 -11.63 -18.55
C SER A 567 6.68 -12.52 -19.41
N ARG A 568 7.83 -11.99 -19.87
CA ARG A 568 8.75 -12.66 -20.82
C ARG A 568 9.15 -14.06 -20.39
N LYS A 569 9.52 -14.23 -19.11
CA LYS A 569 9.94 -15.53 -18.56
C LYS A 569 8.76 -16.51 -18.49
N CYS A 570 7.58 -16.03 -18.08
CA CYS A 570 6.38 -16.84 -17.97
C CYS A 570 5.93 -17.35 -19.34
N LEU A 571 5.92 -16.49 -20.36
CA LEU A 571 5.58 -16.87 -21.73
C LEU A 571 6.55 -17.90 -22.31
N LYS A 572 7.86 -17.74 -22.10
CA LYS A 572 8.86 -18.76 -22.50
C LYS A 572 8.64 -20.10 -21.80
N ASP A 573 8.27 -20.09 -20.52
CA ASP A 573 7.97 -21.31 -19.78
C ASP A 573 6.65 -21.93 -20.28
N ALA A 574 5.65 -21.13 -20.64
CA ALA A 574 4.40 -21.59 -21.24
C ALA A 574 4.62 -22.22 -22.64
N GLU A 575 5.39 -21.55 -23.52
CA GLU A 575 5.79 -22.06 -24.84
C GLU A 575 6.38 -23.47 -24.76
N LYS A 576 7.27 -23.72 -23.78
CA LYS A 576 7.86 -25.05 -23.55
C LYS A 576 6.82 -26.10 -23.18
N VAL A 577 5.87 -25.75 -22.31
CA VAL A 577 4.81 -26.66 -21.86
C VAL A 577 3.86 -26.98 -23.00
N VAL A 578 3.46 -25.98 -23.78
CA VAL A 578 2.63 -26.16 -24.97
C VAL A 578 3.34 -27.04 -26.01
N GLY A 579 4.63 -26.83 -26.25
CA GLY A 579 5.43 -27.63 -27.17
C GLY A 579 5.43 -29.13 -26.82
N SER A 580 5.49 -29.45 -25.54
CA SER A 580 5.49 -30.82 -25.02
C SER A 580 4.13 -31.51 -24.94
N LEU A 581 3.03 -30.80 -25.24
CA LEU A 581 1.70 -31.39 -25.21
C LEU A 581 1.58 -32.46 -26.29
N GLY A 582 1.12 -33.66 -25.91
CA GLY A 582 1.04 -34.84 -26.78
C GLY A 582 2.31 -35.69 -26.83
N GLU A 583 3.39 -35.28 -26.17
CA GLU A 583 4.50 -36.20 -25.88
C GLU A 583 4.02 -37.27 -24.88
N GLY A 584 4.55 -38.49 -24.98
CA GLY A 584 4.17 -39.61 -24.12
C GLY A 584 4.17 -39.19 -22.65
N SER A 585 3.19 -39.70 -21.88
CA SER A 585 2.95 -39.34 -20.48
C SER A 585 4.26 -39.11 -19.76
N ILE A 586 4.35 -38.03 -18.97
CA ILE A 586 5.32 -38.00 -17.87
C ILE A 586 5.06 -39.30 -17.13
N GLY A 587 5.90 -40.31 -17.32
CA GLY A 587 5.72 -41.57 -16.64
C GLY A 587 5.63 -41.26 -15.15
N ARG A 588 5.00 -42.13 -14.37
CA ARG A 588 5.15 -42.19 -12.91
C ARG A 588 6.63 -42.26 -12.43
N SER A 589 7.61 -42.08 -13.31
CA SER A 589 9.02 -41.85 -13.05
C SER A 589 9.24 -40.47 -12.44
N SER A 590 9.21 -40.45 -11.11
CA SER A 590 10.25 -39.87 -10.27
C SER A 590 11.29 -38.98 -10.99
N ARG A 591 10.94 -37.73 -11.27
CA ARG A 591 11.75 -36.69 -10.66
C ARG A 591 11.11 -36.47 -9.32
N ALA A 592 11.61 -37.18 -8.31
CA ALA A 592 11.40 -36.75 -6.95
C ALA A 592 11.69 -35.24 -6.96
N SER A 593 10.72 -34.41 -6.56
CA SER A 593 11.15 -33.28 -5.75
C SER A 593 11.99 -33.96 -4.69
N SER A 594 13.29 -33.69 -4.69
CA SER A 594 14.15 -34.23 -3.65
C SER A 594 13.39 -33.99 -2.34
N VAL A 595 13.45 -34.95 -1.44
CA VAL A 595 12.85 -34.89 -0.10
C VAL A 595 13.23 -33.56 0.64
N ALA A 596 14.18 -32.80 0.11
CA ALA A 596 14.50 -31.42 0.46
C ALA A 596 13.39 -30.36 0.19
N ASP A 597 12.45 -30.56 -0.74
CA ASP A 597 11.36 -29.59 -1.02
C ASP A 597 10.12 -29.84 -0.13
N GLU A 598 9.95 -31.04 0.42
CA GLU A 598 8.87 -31.40 1.35
C GLU A 598 9.17 -30.99 2.80
N ALA A 599 10.44 -30.79 3.15
CA ALA A 599 10.88 -30.36 4.47
C ALA A 599 10.90 -28.83 4.67
N ALA A 600 10.47 -28.03 3.69
CA ALA A 600 10.40 -26.59 3.83
C ALA A 600 9.04 -26.19 4.43
N GLN A 601 8.99 -25.99 5.75
CA GLN A 601 7.89 -25.38 6.51
C GLN A 601 7.56 -23.93 6.07
N GLY A 602 8.13 -23.44 4.97
CA GLY A 602 7.93 -22.11 4.43
C GLY A 602 6.66 -21.96 3.58
N HIS A 603 6.34 -20.70 3.23
CA HIS A 603 5.25 -20.41 2.31
C HIS A 603 5.47 -21.08 0.95
N MET A 604 4.61 -22.03 0.60
CA MET A 604 4.62 -22.73 -0.70
C MET A 604 4.26 -21.76 -1.85
N GLN A 605 5.26 -21.09 -2.42
CA GLN A 605 5.08 -20.12 -3.51
C GLN A 605 4.82 -20.83 -4.85
N SER A 606 3.97 -20.28 -5.73
CA SER A 606 3.85 -20.77 -7.11
C SER A 606 5.10 -20.45 -7.94
N ARG A 607 5.35 -21.16 -9.05
CA ARG A 607 6.54 -20.96 -9.91
C ARG A 607 6.65 -19.52 -10.42
N HIS A 608 5.51 -18.94 -10.81
CA HIS A 608 5.36 -17.55 -11.25
C HIS A 608 4.65 -16.69 -10.20
N GLY A 609 4.74 -17.07 -8.93
CA GLY A 609 4.29 -16.22 -7.82
C GLY A 609 5.08 -14.91 -7.78
N LEU A 610 4.41 -13.86 -7.31
CA LEU A 610 4.98 -12.51 -7.21
C LEU A 610 5.76 -12.28 -5.92
N LEU A 611 5.75 -13.27 -5.04
CA LEU A 611 6.51 -13.28 -3.80
C LEU A 611 8.02 -13.30 -4.09
N PRO A 612 8.81 -12.43 -3.44
CA PRO A 612 10.26 -12.51 -3.52
C PRO A 612 10.76 -13.88 -3.06
N ARG A 613 11.73 -14.45 -3.78
CA ARG A 613 12.43 -15.67 -3.35
C ARG A 613 13.52 -15.30 -2.35
N VAL A 614 13.38 -15.75 -1.12
CA VAL A 614 14.47 -15.69 -0.13
C VAL A 614 15.39 -16.88 -0.40
N THR A 615 16.61 -16.65 -0.88
CA THR A 615 17.60 -17.71 -1.03
C THR A 615 18.10 -18.11 0.35
N ARG A 616 17.76 -19.32 0.82
CA ARG A 616 18.40 -19.91 2.00
C ARG A 616 19.85 -20.23 1.61
N SER A 617 20.81 -19.53 2.21
CA SER A 617 22.24 -19.83 2.02
C SER A 617 22.49 -21.24 2.54
N GLN A 618 22.74 -22.19 1.65
CA GLN A 618 23.15 -23.54 2.05
C GLN A 618 24.60 -23.45 2.55
N HIS A 619 24.78 -23.43 3.87
CA HIS A 619 26.07 -23.72 4.47
C HIS A 619 26.27 -25.25 4.54
N ALA A 620 27.41 -25.67 3.96
CA ALA A 620 28.17 -26.90 4.21
C ALA A 620 27.59 -28.27 3.81
N ALA A 621 28.14 -28.84 2.73
CA ALA A 621 28.89 -30.09 2.80
C ALA A 621 29.85 -30.17 1.59
N GLY A 622 31.14 -30.29 1.86
CA GLY A 622 32.20 -30.38 0.84
C GLY A 622 32.13 -31.67 0.02
N GLY A 623 32.50 -31.54 -1.25
CA GLY A 623 32.65 -32.63 -2.21
C GLY A 623 33.08 -32.06 -3.55
N GLU A 624 34.37 -32.18 -3.85
CA GLU A 624 35.06 -31.61 -5.01
C GLU A 624 34.67 -32.24 -6.36
N ILE A 625 34.65 -31.36 -7.37
CA ILE A 625 34.92 -31.51 -8.82
C ILE A 625 33.79 -32.00 -9.75
N GLY A 626 33.48 -31.12 -10.71
CA GLY A 626 32.83 -31.42 -11.99
C GLY A 626 32.34 -30.16 -12.71
N ASP A 627 33.25 -29.39 -13.31
CA ASP A 627 32.97 -28.17 -14.08
C ASP A 627 31.84 -28.33 -15.12
N SER A 628 30.83 -27.46 -15.07
CA SER A 628 30.21 -26.85 -16.26
C SER A 628 29.40 -25.60 -15.91
N GLU A 629 29.97 -24.46 -16.29
CA GLU A 629 29.43 -23.10 -16.53
C GLU A 629 28.06 -22.71 -15.91
N SER A 630 28.12 -22.08 -14.73
CA SER A 630 27.09 -21.14 -14.26
C SER A 630 27.49 -19.71 -14.64
N SER A 631 26.82 -19.15 -15.64
CA SER A 631 26.95 -17.74 -16.05
C SER A 631 26.41 -16.81 -14.94
N ARG A 632 27.31 -16.24 -14.14
CA ARG A 632 27.05 -15.07 -13.29
C ARG A 632 26.99 -13.84 -14.19
N LEU A 633 25.80 -13.31 -14.43
CA LEU A 633 25.62 -12.00 -15.06
C LEU A 633 25.59 -10.92 -13.98
N ASP A 634 26.76 -10.34 -13.74
CA ASP A 634 26.90 -9.01 -13.15
C ASP A 634 26.22 -7.99 -14.07
N LEU A 635 25.19 -7.30 -13.56
CA LEU A 635 24.56 -6.17 -14.23
C LEU A 635 24.39 -5.01 -13.23
N TYR A 636 25.51 -4.38 -12.89
CA TYR A 636 25.55 -2.98 -12.45
C TYR A 636 26.78 -2.31 -13.09
N PRO A 637 26.63 -1.17 -13.78
CA PRO A 637 27.79 -0.41 -14.21
C PRO A 637 28.51 0.17 -12.98
N ARG A 638 29.78 -0.15 -12.82
CA ARG A 638 30.69 0.56 -11.91
C ARG A 638 31.10 1.89 -12.58
N GLU A 639 30.84 3.00 -11.90
CA GLU A 639 31.40 4.32 -12.25
C GLU A 639 32.52 4.69 -11.25
N PRO A 640 33.53 5.47 -11.68
CA PRO A 640 34.76 5.72 -10.91
C PRO A 640 34.62 6.94 -9.99
N GLY A 641 34.63 6.72 -8.67
CA GLY A 641 34.62 7.81 -7.68
C GLY A 641 34.79 7.40 -6.21
N ASP A 642 34.91 6.11 -5.89
CA ASP A 642 34.84 5.58 -4.51
C ASP A 642 36.18 5.48 -3.75
N ASP A 643 37.21 6.23 -4.17
CA ASP A 643 38.50 6.24 -3.46
C ASP A 643 38.49 7.14 -2.19
N ALA A 644 37.44 7.93 -1.97
CA ALA A 644 37.30 8.74 -0.75
C ALA A 644 36.75 7.94 0.45
N ALA A 645 36.03 6.83 0.23
CA ALA A 645 35.42 6.04 1.30
C ALA A 645 36.42 5.12 2.02
N ARG A 646 37.54 4.76 1.36
CA ARG A 646 38.63 3.99 1.99
C ARG A 646 39.50 4.82 2.93
N ALA A 647 39.62 6.13 2.72
CA ALA A 647 40.45 6.99 3.56
C ALA A 647 39.87 7.27 4.96
N MET A 648 38.57 7.03 5.20
CA MET A 648 37.96 7.20 6.52
C MET A 648 38.03 5.95 7.42
N LEU A 649 38.42 4.79 6.88
CA LEU A 649 38.57 3.56 7.68
C LEU A 649 39.97 3.42 8.31
N ASP A 650 41.00 4.08 7.76
CA ASP A 650 42.38 3.94 8.24
C ASP A 650 42.73 4.90 9.40
N LEU A 651 41.88 5.87 9.72
CA LEU A 651 42.09 6.83 10.83
C LEU A 651 41.57 6.36 12.19
N ALA A 652 40.94 5.17 12.27
CA ALA A 652 40.44 4.61 13.52
C ALA A 652 41.44 3.69 14.24
N ASN A 653 42.57 3.35 13.62
CA ASN A 653 43.53 2.36 14.14
C ASN A 653 44.81 2.92 14.79
N ALA A 654 44.87 4.23 15.08
CA ALA A 654 46.02 4.83 15.76
C ALA A 654 45.64 5.35 17.16
N GLY A 655 45.83 4.53 18.19
CA GLY A 655 45.64 4.95 19.57
C GLY A 655 45.76 3.84 20.62
N GLN A 656 46.93 3.20 20.73
CA GLN A 656 47.27 2.37 21.89
C GLN A 656 47.64 3.25 23.10
N VAL A 657 46.97 3.07 24.24
CA VAL A 657 47.56 3.25 25.58
C VAL A 657 47.05 2.13 26.50
N THR A 658 48.00 1.41 27.09
CA THR A 658 47.86 0.29 28.01
C THR A 658 47.73 0.75 29.46
N ALA A 659 46.81 0.14 30.23
CA ALA A 659 46.95 -0.01 31.69
C ALA A 659 46.10 -1.19 32.18
N VAL A 660 46.78 -2.14 32.84
CA VAL A 660 46.30 -3.44 33.33
C VAL A 660 46.08 -3.35 34.85
N VAL A 661 44.93 -3.82 35.37
CA VAL A 661 44.80 -4.64 36.61
C VAL A 661 43.45 -5.36 36.54
N GLY A 662 43.46 -6.69 36.63
CA GLY A 662 42.37 -7.55 36.15
C GLY A 662 41.44 -8.16 37.19
N THR A 663 40.48 -8.93 36.68
CA THR A 663 39.88 -10.14 37.27
C THR A 663 38.90 -10.75 36.26
N ALA A 664 39.02 -12.06 36.00
CA ALA A 664 38.17 -12.95 35.19
C ALA A 664 37.83 -12.50 33.75
N VAL A 665 38.61 -12.99 32.77
CA VAL A 665 38.24 -12.98 31.35
C VAL A 665 37.20 -14.08 31.12
N VAL A 666 35.95 -13.68 30.92
CA VAL A 666 35.02 -14.41 30.04
C VAL A 666 35.44 -14.04 28.63
N GLU A 667 35.76 -15.04 27.79
CA GLU A 667 36.08 -14.80 26.38
C GLU A 667 34.95 -13.99 25.73
N PRO A 668 35.24 -12.86 25.03
CA PRO A 668 34.23 -12.23 24.21
C PRO A 668 33.95 -13.16 23.03
N ALA A 669 32.73 -13.68 22.98
CA ALA A 669 32.22 -14.43 21.84
C ALA A 669 32.65 -13.73 20.55
N THR A 670 33.35 -14.47 19.71
CA THR A 670 33.70 -14.06 18.35
C THR A 670 32.42 -13.62 17.63
N VAL A 671 32.55 -12.67 16.71
CA VAL A 671 31.47 -12.16 15.82
C VAL A 671 31.06 -13.23 14.79
N ASP A 672 30.93 -14.48 15.24
CA ASP A 672 30.38 -15.65 14.57
C ASP A 672 29.18 -16.23 15.36
N ASP A 673 28.85 -15.68 16.54
CA ASP A 673 27.66 -16.04 17.33
C ASP A 673 26.45 -15.13 17.10
N LEU A 674 26.40 -14.41 15.97
CA LEU A 674 25.13 -13.94 15.43
C LEU A 674 24.46 -15.12 14.74
N VAL A 675 23.76 -15.92 15.53
CA VAL A 675 22.72 -16.85 15.04
C VAL A 675 21.96 -16.09 13.94
N PRO A 676 21.93 -16.60 12.69
CA PRO A 676 21.08 -16.02 11.66
C PRO A 676 19.66 -16.12 12.20
N TRP A 677 19.12 -15.00 12.64
CA TRP A 677 17.71 -14.94 12.99
C TRP A 677 16.95 -15.17 11.68
N ASP A 678 16.49 -16.40 11.50
CA ASP A 678 15.59 -16.83 10.43
C ASP A 678 14.16 -16.59 10.93
N PRO A 679 13.49 -15.48 10.52
CA PRO A 679 12.12 -15.20 10.95
C PRO A 679 11.09 -16.25 10.52
N PHE A 680 11.49 -17.26 9.74
CA PHE A 680 10.62 -18.29 9.18
C PHE A 680 11.01 -19.71 9.59
N ASP A 681 11.97 -19.88 10.51
CA ASP A 681 12.29 -21.16 11.18
C ASP A 681 11.63 -21.25 12.57
N MET A 682 10.46 -20.61 12.75
CA MET A 682 9.55 -20.94 13.84
C MET A 682 8.73 -22.14 13.42
N GLN A 683 8.89 -23.27 14.11
CA GLN A 683 7.96 -24.38 14.05
C GLN A 683 6.58 -23.87 14.48
N MET A 684 5.75 -23.47 13.52
CA MET A 684 4.41 -22.91 13.70
C MET A 684 3.38 -23.97 14.13
N ASN A 685 3.81 -24.99 14.88
CA ASN A 685 2.91 -25.98 15.48
C ASN A 685 2.29 -25.48 16.80
N ASP A 686 2.79 -24.38 17.37
CA ASP A 686 2.36 -23.92 18.70
C ASP A 686 1.35 -22.75 18.70
N TYR A 687 1.02 -22.15 17.55
CA TYR A 687 0.07 -21.02 17.51
C TYR A 687 -1.40 -21.43 17.33
N TYR A 688 -1.65 -22.71 17.03
CA TYR A 688 -2.99 -23.28 16.97
C TYR A 688 -2.94 -24.70 17.55
N ASN A 689 -2.79 -24.81 18.87
CA ASN A 689 -3.20 -26.03 19.55
C ASN A 689 -4.72 -25.91 19.84
N PRO A 690 -5.60 -26.65 19.13
CA PRO A 690 -7.03 -26.66 19.44
C PRO A 690 -7.31 -27.13 20.88
N GLU A 691 -6.39 -27.87 21.51
CA GLU A 691 -6.48 -28.24 22.93
C GLU A 691 -6.23 -27.06 23.89
N LEU A 692 -5.54 -25.98 23.47
CA LEU A 692 -5.40 -24.77 24.29
C LEU A 692 -6.74 -24.00 24.39
N GLY A 693 -7.59 -24.12 23.37
CA GLY A 693 -8.96 -23.59 23.40
C GLY A 693 -9.83 -24.33 24.40
N GLU A 694 -9.67 -25.66 24.51
CA GLU A 694 -10.37 -26.49 25.49
C GLU A 694 -9.78 -26.37 26.91
N LEU A 695 -8.47 -26.13 27.05
CA LEU A 695 -7.81 -25.81 28.32
C LEU A 695 -8.23 -24.43 28.83
N LEU A 696 -8.39 -23.42 27.97
CA LEU A 696 -8.91 -22.11 28.37
C LEU A 696 -10.44 -22.13 28.62
N ALA A 697 -11.18 -22.99 27.93
CA ALA A 697 -12.60 -23.23 28.22
C ALA A 697 -12.82 -24.01 29.53
N SER A 698 -11.94 -24.96 29.87
CA SER A 698 -11.98 -25.67 31.16
C SER A 698 -11.44 -24.84 32.32
N MET A 699 -10.50 -23.91 32.09
CA MET A 699 -10.05 -22.94 33.09
C MET A 699 -11.05 -21.80 33.34
N SER A 700 -11.97 -21.53 32.42
CA SER A 700 -13.06 -20.55 32.60
C SER A 700 -14.34 -21.18 33.18
N ALA A 701 -14.43 -22.51 33.26
CA ALA A 701 -15.52 -23.23 33.92
C ALA A 701 -15.26 -23.58 35.40
N GLY A 702 -14.13 -23.14 35.97
CA GLY A 702 -13.69 -23.51 37.33
C GLY A 702 -13.71 -22.40 38.39
N ALA A 703 -14.39 -21.27 38.14
CA ALA A 703 -14.45 -20.16 39.08
C ALA A 703 -15.90 -19.72 39.39
N ASP A 704 -16.70 -20.67 39.89
CA ASP A 704 -17.85 -20.33 40.75
C ASP A 704 -17.29 -19.95 42.13
N PHE A 705 -17.05 -18.65 42.34
CA PHE A 705 -16.97 -18.11 43.69
C PHE A 705 -18.37 -17.69 44.12
N GLN A 706 -19.01 -18.58 44.89
CA GLN A 706 -20.17 -18.27 45.71
C GLN A 706 -19.80 -17.17 46.71
N ASP A 707 -20.48 -16.03 46.60
CA ASP A 707 -20.67 -15.12 47.72
C ASP A 707 -21.57 -15.83 48.74
N ASP A 708 -21.00 -16.22 49.88
CA ASP A 708 -21.78 -16.54 51.07
C ASP A 708 -21.28 -15.73 52.26
N VAL A 709 -22.17 -14.84 52.71
CA VAL A 709 -22.04 -13.99 53.88
C VAL A 709 -22.43 -14.81 55.10
N SER A 710 -21.52 -15.00 56.07
CA SER A 710 -21.91 -15.01 57.50
C SER A 710 -20.72 -14.96 58.49
N SER A 711 -20.76 -13.92 59.32
CA SER A 711 -20.65 -13.95 60.78
C SER A 711 -19.38 -14.48 61.50
N ALA A 712 -18.74 -13.56 62.23
CA ALA A 712 -18.34 -13.62 63.68
C ALA A 712 -16.86 -13.22 63.86
N ARG A 713 -16.49 -12.09 64.47
CA ARG A 713 -16.55 -11.65 65.90
C ARG A 713 -15.10 -11.36 66.35
N PHE A 714 -14.91 -10.16 66.91
CA PHE A 714 -14.03 -9.83 68.05
C PHE A 714 -12.75 -10.65 68.25
N GLN A 715 -11.58 -10.08 67.95
CA GLN A 715 -10.66 -9.38 68.86
C GLN A 715 -9.41 -8.94 68.11
#